data_AF-A0A1I1VX24-F1
#
_entry.id   AF-A0A1I1VX24-F1
#
_cell.length_a   1.000
_cell.length_b   1.000
_cell.length_c   1.000
_cell.angle_alpha   90.00
_cell.angle_beta   90.00
_cell.angle_gamma   90.00
#
_symmetry.space_group_name_H-M   'P 1'
#
loop_
_entity.id
_entity.type
_entity.pdbx_description
1 polymer ?
#
loop_
_entity_poly.entity_id
_entity_poly.type
_entity_poly.pdbx_seq_one_letter_code
_entity_poly.pdbx_strand_id
1 'polypeptide(L)'
;MFSDQHHIEKIREGLYKGNVSVMVGSGFSLNATQLSKSKGTFLTWQNLVQGLKNKLYLDKEGDGFQEADPLKLAVEYEFEFGRQALDEFLKESLPDENYVPGELHKMLLLIPWADIFTTNYDTLIERTREFTYEKHYSLVQTVADIPNSIKPRIVKLHGSFPSQRPFIFTEEDYRTYPKRFTPFVNLVQQSIVENTLCLIGFSGDDANFKNWIGWVKDNLGSYASSIYFCGYLRESQKRNLESNNIKVIDFSELFSYSRVRNNHEYSLKWFFLELLKPQSQIPYYWPEVNQENPLDDWEVPVEVKEKLSYRDNNQNGYRYSNIRDLFSERKLNSESTELLVKKWQEERSWYPQWVIAPRNARNHIWHETELGIVPYLTKLKEKIPVREYITVLYEFIWRLETGLLSLSIPRFKPLISTIEGMVNSFIESIDNDAHIKIKFGLQVDEVHMMKQRLVQIGFTLLNYYRENFKVEEIDHILSHYSKIGFEDAEQLAEYYYQQCLFTLSRFNYSKTNKLLDEWTENYNIPYWEVRRASIFIELRKYNEAEKVLLNALNDIRKRNVEGNDIELLSQESWILKILNVLKNRPGHTNLFNSIEREEFVKVLNCDANRIYEEVVTGVDNNLIKQQDKQNVSFDPGIEIKNMTFGNRSDRNFRNVIQIFKMIEKTGLRHRIRNTVFDKDRVLIASEHISHENNLRLAINNLIELGNKKYLQGLLVRETIAIADEETVNSLFMDIWESVKQLHSLKQNNQLDLPEDPRFKLLIEVLSRLTIRLNKDQLQDCFQLAVEIYLSSNEEKYIHLFGKELSNLFKRILFAFEKESVRKNLKCILELPLSKGDFVTDPIHFVDLKYVETEMVTISDSVIDSFINQLDHLNGNLKTDVLMRISVVSELGLLSVEQKNKVGEILEEDDFGDTDFYFEFIASNFLLDSKFKSSVIKKIKQFLEQNFVQIFGKPNVRSLPSPEERQFNELRNLLKQENSCINFSFFKDSICVLVENLNKWWNQNKSSLIKNIGMMEDLSPFPWIQYKRFLSTLLYTVSYDNSLKAKVYDIAKDILEVDEIPSSSILPMAVYTGFKSSEAAEKLIKYNLNSGEENKVFDSLEGILNWIDLIEQKLIDSIPSQAIDDLIQKVFLRQSPYLDQSLNALIHLIRAGSLSLTADKTEKLIDSLSNLYIETDLFKHAADSNYGTLIKEEFLPIRALTCELAHELYIRFKNEKLEIPQSLIIWKEESEKGIVPEIRKAWRDAN
;
A
#
# COMPACT_ATOMS: atom_id res chain seq x y z
N MET A 1 19.36 44.43 -30.89
CA MET A 1 18.73 44.04 -29.62
C MET A 1 17.86 45.19 -29.19
N PHE A 2 16.56 44.95 -29.09
CA PHE A 2 15.59 45.96 -28.69
C PHE A 2 15.87 46.39 -27.25
N SER A 3 16.12 47.69 -27.05
CA SER A 3 16.65 48.21 -25.80
C SER A 3 15.61 48.16 -24.67
N ASP A 4 14.33 48.25 -25.01
CA ASP A 4 13.21 48.30 -24.05
C ASP A 4 12.63 46.91 -23.68
N GLN A 5 13.21 45.80 -24.15
CA GLN A 5 12.67 44.44 -23.92
C GLN A 5 12.54 44.10 -22.41
N HIS A 6 13.50 44.52 -21.59
CA HIS A 6 13.49 44.35 -20.13
C HIS A 6 12.28 45.01 -19.46
N HIS A 7 11.76 46.10 -20.04
CA HIS A 7 10.57 46.78 -19.54
C HIS A 7 9.30 45.95 -19.79
N ILE A 8 9.21 45.30 -20.95
CA ILE A 8 8.10 44.38 -21.29
C ILE A 8 8.10 43.17 -20.34
N GLU A 9 9.28 42.60 -20.06
CA GLU A 9 9.42 41.48 -19.14
C GLU A 9 8.94 41.83 -17.72
N LYS A 10 9.32 43.02 -17.21
CA LYS A 10 8.84 43.53 -15.92
C LYS A 10 7.33 43.74 -15.87
N ILE A 11 6.73 44.27 -16.95
CA ILE A 11 5.27 44.44 -17.03
C ILE A 11 4.60 43.05 -17.00
N ARG A 12 5.13 42.08 -17.75
CA ARG A 12 4.60 40.71 -17.78
C ARG A 12 4.69 40.02 -16.42
N GLU A 13 5.82 40.11 -15.73
CA GLU A 13 5.98 39.59 -14.36
C GLU A 13 4.95 40.20 -13.40
N GLY A 14 4.69 41.50 -13.53
CA GLY A 14 3.69 42.18 -12.73
C GLY A 14 2.25 41.75 -13.05
N LEU A 15 1.94 41.53 -14.33
CA LEU A 15 0.62 41.06 -14.76
C LEU A 15 0.26 39.71 -14.12
N TYR A 16 1.24 38.80 -13.96
CA TYR A 16 1.05 37.53 -13.25
C TYR A 16 0.78 37.70 -11.75
N LYS A 17 1.40 38.71 -11.13
CA LYS A 17 1.17 39.06 -9.71
C LYS A 17 -0.10 39.88 -9.49
N GLY A 18 -0.81 40.25 -10.56
CA GLY A 18 -2.01 41.08 -10.50
C GLY A 18 -1.75 42.52 -10.05
N ASN A 19 -0.54 43.05 -10.27
CA ASN A 19 -0.13 44.38 -9.80
C ASN A 19 0.19 45.36 -10.95
N VAL A 20 -0.49 45.21 -12.09
CA VAL A 20 -0.33 46.09 -13.25
C VAL A 20 -1.70 46.60 -13.71
N SER A 21 -1.83 47.92 -13.78
CA SER A 21 -3.01 48.60 -14.31
C SER A 21 -2.69 49.28 -15.63
N VAL A 22 -3.71 49.56 -16.43
CA VAL A 22 -3.55 50.25 -17.72
C VAL A 22 -4.44 51.49 -17.78
N MET A 23 -3.90 52.57 -18.35
CA MET A 23 -4.60 53.80 -18.68
C MET A 23 -4.72 53.89 -20.20
N VAL A 24 -5.95 53.91 -20.70
CA VAL A 24 -6.27 53.88 -22.13
C VAL A 24 -6.84 55.23 -22.56
N GLY A 25 -6.22 55.84 -23.56
CA GLY A 25 -6.62 57.15 -24.10
C GLY A 25 -7.32 57.09 -25.45
N SER A 26 -7.67 58.26 -25.98
CA SER A 26 -8.50 58.41 -27.16
C SER A 26 -7.82 57.94 -28.44
N GLY A 27 -6.49 57.86 -28.45
CA GLY A 27 -5.72 57.27 -29.54
C GLY A 27 -6.00 55.78 -29.73
N PHE A 28 -6.44 55.08 -28.68
CA PHE A 28 -6.78 53.66 -28.77
C PHE A 28 -8.14 53.43 -29.47
N SER A 29 -9.10 54.35 -29.31
CA SER A 29 -10.43 54.28 -29.94
C SER A 29 -10.37 54.33 -31.48
N LEU A 30 -9.26 54.82 -32.06
CA LEU A 30 -9.01 54.79 -33.51
C LEU A 30 -8.86 53.37 -34.07
N ASN A 31 -8.62 52.37 -33.22
CA ASN A 31 -8.53 50.95 -33.61
C ASN A 31 -9.91 50.26 -33.64
N ALA A 32 -11.01 51.01 -33.56
CA ALA A 32 -12.36 50.48 -33.68
C ALA A 32 -12.75 50.24 -35.13
N THR A 33 -13.64 49.27 -35.38
CA THR A 33 -14.14 48.99 -36.72
C THR A 33 -15.39 49.81 -37.00
N GLN A 34 -15.36 50.59 -38.08
CA GLN A 34 -16.50 51.40 -38.51
C GLN A 34 -17.58 50.52 -39.16
N LEU A 35 -18.84 50.68 -38.75
CA LEU A 35 -19.96 49.90 -39.31
C LEU A 35 -20.31 50.29 -40.75
N SER A 36 -20.11 51.56 -41.14
CA SER A 36 -20.33 52.04 -42.50
C SER A 36 -19.44 53.22 -42.83
N LYS A 37 -18.80 53.20 -44.01
CA LYS A 37 -17.96 54.30 -44.53
C LYS A 37 -18.74 55.61 -44.76
N SER A 38 -20.07 55.57 -44.82
CA SER A 38 -20.93 56.74 -45.04
C SER A 38 -21.27 57.51 -43.76
N LYS A 39 -20.89 57.02 -42.57
CA LYS A 39 -21.31 57.60 -41.28
C LYS A 39 -20.10 58.07 -40.45
N GLY A 40 -19.56 59.25 -40.78
CA GLY A 40 -18.63 60.04 -39.95
C GLY A 40 -17.30 59.34 -39.57
N THR A 41 -16.29 60.08 -39.12
CA THR A 41 -15.09 59.49 -38.51
C THR A 41 -14.90 60.01 -37.10
N PHE A 42 -14.29 59.24 -36.20
CA PHE A 42 -13.88 59.77 -34.89
C PHE A 42 -13.01 61.01 -35.09
N LEU A 43 -13.48 62.16 -34.60
CA LEU A 43 -12.74 63.41 -34.72
C LEU A 43 -11.55 63.40 -33.76
N THR A 44 -10.38 63.78 -34.27
CA THR A 44 -9.19 64.03 -33.42
C THR A 44 -9.41 65.28 -32.58
N TRP A 45 -8.58 65.46 -31.53
CA TRP A 45 -8.62 66.66 -30.69
C TRP A 45 -8.51 67.97 -31.51
N GLN A 46 -7.67 67.98 -32.54
CA GLN A 46 -7.54 69.13 -33.45
C GLN A 46 -8.83 69.38 -34.25
N ASN A 47 -9.48 68.31 -34.72
CA ASN A 47 -10.75 68.41 -35.45
C ASN A 47 -11.90 68.88 -34.55
N LEU A 48 -11.92 68.45 -33.28
CA LEU A 48 -12.88 68.92 -32.27
C LEU A 48 -12.73 70.43 -32.03
N VAL A 49 -11.49 70.90 -31.83
CA VAL A 49 -11.18 72.32 -31.64
C VAL A 49 -11.57 73.14 -32.87
N GLN A 50 -11.28 72.65 -34.07
CA GLN A 50 -11.69 73.33 -35.30
C GLN A 50 -13.22 73.36 -35.44
N GLY A 51 -13.91 72.29 -35.07
CA GLY A 51 -15.38 72.24 -35.06
C GLY A 51 -16.00 73.26 -34.09
N LEU A 52 -15.43 73.42 -32.90
CA LEU A 52 -15.83 74.46 -31.95
C LEU A 52 -15.58 75.87 -32.50
N LYS A 53 -14.39 76.13 -33.06
CA LYS A 53 -14.07 77.42 -33.70
C LYS A 53 -15.04 77.76 -34.81
N ASN A 54 -15.33 76.80 -35.68
CA ASN A 54 -16.23 77.00 -36.81
C ASN A 54 -17.67 77.32 -36.37
N LYS A 55 -18.14 76.73 -35.25
CA LYS A 55 -19.48 77.01 -34.71
C LYS A 55 -19.54 78.32 -33.89
N LEU A 56 -18.46 78.69 -33.18
CA LEU A 56 -18.37 79.93 -32.40
C LEU A 56 -18.18 81.19 -33.25
N TYR A 57 -17.38 81.09 -34.31
CA TYR A 57 -16.92 82.23 -35.09
C TYR A 57 -17.47 82.20 -36.54
N LEU A 58 -18.73 81.82 -36.70
CA LEU A 58 -19.46 81.95 -37.98
C LEU A 58 -19.38 83.42 -38.44
N ASP A 59 -18.71 83.67 -39.57
CA ASP A 59 -18.53 84.98 -40.25
C ASP A 59 -17.31 85.87 -39.94
N LYS A 60 -16.16 85.34 -39.47
CA LYS A 60 -14.89 86.11 -39.53
C LYS A 60 -13.82 85.39 -40.37
N GLU A 61 -13.46 85.99 -41.51
CA GLU A 61 -12.29 85.60 -42.31
C GLU A 61 -11.03 85.63 -41.42
N GLY A 62 -10.24 84.55 -41.52
CA GLY A 62 -9.07 84.29 -40.70
C GLY A 62 -7.90 85.23 -40.98
N ASP A 63 -7.22 85.62 -39.90
CA ASP A 63 -5.74 85.74 -39.82
C ASP A 63 -5.22 86.36 -38.49
N GLY A 64 -6.08 86.62 -37.49
CA GLY A 64 -5.68 87.35 -36.27
C GLY A 64 -5.58 86.59 -34.95
N PHE A 65 -6.07 85.34 -34.84
CA PHE A 65 -6.17 84.67 -33.53
C PHE A 65 -5.08 83.60 -33.36
N GLN A 66 -4.05 83.93 -32.57
CA GLN A 66 -3.06 82.97 -32.05
C GLN A 66 -3.75 81.77 -31.39
N GLU A 67 -3.05 80.63 -31.36
CA GLU A 67 -3.45 79.35 -30.76
C GLU A 67 -4.26 79.51 -29.46
N ALA A 68 -5.59 79.61 -29.59
CA ALA A 68 -6.47 79.62 -28.44
C ALA A 68 -6.41 78.24 -27.77
N ASP A 69 -6.15 78.22 -26.47
CA ASP A 69 -6.18 77.02 -25.63
C ASP A 69 -7.52 76.27 -25.84
N PRO A 70 -7.49 75.00 -26.29
CA PRO A 70 -8.68 74.18 -26.52
C PRO A 70 -9.69 74.21 -25.37
N LEU A 71 -9.20 74.23 -24.13
CA LEU A 71 -10.06 74.19 -22.93
C LEU A 71 -10.75 75.53 -22.69
N LYS A 72 -10.12 76.66 -23.05
CA LYS A 72 -10.70 78.01 -22.97
C LYS A 72 -11.73 78.25 -24.05
N LEU A 73 -11.45 77.78 -25.26
CA LEU A 73 -12.41 77.81 -26.36
C LEU A 73 -13.69 77.03 -26.00
N ALA A 74 -13.56 75.93 -25.27
CA ALA A 74 -14.69 75.16 -24.79
C ALA A 74 -15.52 75.92 -23.73
N VAL A 75 -14.88 76.71 -22.86
CA VAL A 75 -15.57 77.60 -21.90
C VAL A 75 -16.33 78.70 -22.66
N GLU A 76 -15.72 79.30 -23.68
CA GLU A 76 -16.39 80.28 -24.55
C GLU A 76 -17.61 79.66 -25.25
N TYR A 77 -17.49 78.43 -25.75
CA TYR A 77 -18.59 77.67 -26.35
C TYR A 77 -19.72 77.40 -25.36
N GLU A 78 -19.37 76.95 -24.15
CA GLU A 78 -20.34 76.69 -23.08
C GLU A 78 -21.03 77.98 -22.62
N PHE A 79 -20.31 79.10 -22.58
CA PHE A 79 -20.89 80.40 -22.21
C PHE A 79 -21.89 80.91 -23.27
N GLU A 80 -21.56 80.78 -24.55
CA GLU A 80 -22.40 81.29 -25.65
C GLU A 80 -23.62 80.40 -25.93
N PHE A 81 -23.44 79.08 -25.97
CA PHE A 81 -24.48 78.13 -26.40
C PHE A 81 -25.04 77.25 -25.27
N GLY A 82 -24.47 77.33 -24.06
CA GLY A 82 -24.85 76.52 -22.91
C GLY A 82 -24.23 75.12 -22.87
N ARG A 83 -24.20 74.51 -21.68
CA ARG A 83 -23.58 73.19 -21.46
C ARG A 83 -24.22 72.05 -22.25
N GLN A 84 -25.55 72.09 -22.41
CA GLN A 84 -26.27 71.06 -23.16
C GLN A 84 -25.82 71.02 -24.63
N ALA A 85 -25.62 72.19 -25.26
CA ALA A 85 -25.15 72.27 -26.64
C ALA A 85 -23.72 71.75 -26.79
N LEU A 86 -22.84 72.01 -25.80
CA LEU A 86 -21.48 71.45 -25.78
C LEU A 86 -21.50 69.92 -25.66
N ASP A 87 -22.31 69.37 -24.75
CA ASP A 87 -22.43 67.93 -24.57
C ASP A 87 -23.04 67.23 -25.81
N GLU A 88 -24.02 67.86 -26.47
CA GLU A 88 -24.59 67.40 -27.74
C GLU A 88 -23.53 67.46 -28.86
N PHE A 89 -22.76 68.54 -28.96
CA PHE A 89 -21.65 68.65 -29.90
C PHE A 89 -20.61 67.55 -29.70
N LEU A 90 -20.23 67.23 -28.45
CA LEU A 90 -19.30 66.15 -28.16
C LEU A 90 -19.87 64.78 -28.55
N LYS A 91 -21.17 64.54 -28.33
CA LYS A 91 -21.85 63.30 -28.73
C LYS A 91 -21.96 63.15 -30.25
N GLU A 92 -22.26 64.23 -30.98
CA GLU A 92 -22.29 64.24 -32.44
C GLU A 92 -20.90 64.06 -33.05
N SER A 93 -19.88 64.64 -32.42
CA SER A 93 -18.49 64.60 -32.88
C SER A 93 -17.81 63.24 -32.69
N LEU A 94 -18.35 62.39 -31.82
CA LEU A 94 -17.84 61.06 -31.51
C LEU A 94 -18.98 60.03 -31.64
N PRO A 95 -19.26 59.54 -32.87
CA PRO A 95 -20.42 58.70 -33.14
C PRO A 95 -20.20 57.25 -32.67
N ASP A 96 -20.18 57.03 -31.36
CA ASP A 96 -19.87 55.76 -30.68
C ASP A 96 -20.69 54.57 -31.22
N GLU A 97 -21.99 54.75 -31.45
CA GLU A 97 -22.88 53.70 -31.98
C GLU A 97 -22.54 53.26 -33.42
N ASN A 98 -21.83 54.09 -34.20
CA ASN A 98 -21.41 53.75 -35.57
C ASN A 98 -20.12 52.92 -35.62
N TYR A 99 -19.53 52.63 -34.47
CA TYR A 99 -18.33 51.83 -34.32
C TYR A 99 -18.59 50.60 -33.46
N VAL A 100 -17.88 49.52 -33.77
CA VAL A 100 -17.81 48.32 -32.94
C VAL A 100 -16.38 48.08 -32.48
N PRO A 101 -16.18 47.46 -31.30
CA PRO A 101 -14.84 47.17 -30.82
C PRO A 101 -14.04 46.29 -31.78
N GLY A 102 -12.85 46.76 -32.17
CA GLY A 102 -11.93 46.03 -33.04
C GLY A 102 -11.16 44.93 -32.32
N GLU A 103 -10.27 44.21 -33.04
CA GLU A 103 -9.48 43.10 -32.49
C GLU A 103 -8.62 43.52 -31.28
N LEU A 104 -7.96 44.68 -31.35
CA LEU A 104 -7.13 45.18 -30.24
C LEU A 104 -7.92 45.45 -28.96
N HIS A 105 -9.20 45.83 -29.05
CA HIS A 105 -10.04 46.02 -27.87
C HIS A 105 -10.30 44.69 -27.17
N LYS A 106 -10.57 43.63 -27.95
CA LYS A 106 -10.73 42.26 -27.42
C LYS A 106 -9.44 41.77 -26.76
N MET A 107 -8.29 41.96 -27.42
CA MET A 107 -6.99 41.59 -26.87
C MET A 107 -6.66 42.34 -25.57
N LEU A 108 -7.00 43.63 -25.48
CA LEU A 108 -6.82 44.42 -24.26
C LEU A 108 -7.53 43.77 -23.05
N LEU A 109 -8.75 43.25 -23.22
CA LEU A 109 -9.49 42.58 -22.15
C LEU A 109 -9.02 41.14 -21.85
N LEU A 110 -8.28 40.50 -22.78
CA LEU A 110 -7.67 39.19 -22.53
C LEU A 110 -6.47 39.27 -21.58
N ILE A 111 -5.79 40.41 -21.51
CA ILE A 111 -4.66 40.63 -20.59
C ILE A 111 -5.20 40.79 -19.15
N PRO A 112 -4.57 40.18 -18.11
CA PRO A 112 -5.04 40.27 -16.72
C PRO A 112 -4.64 41.60 -16.04
N TRP A 113 -5.24 42.72 -16.44
CA TRP A 113 -5.03 44.00 -15.77
C TRP A 113 -5.70 44.03 -14.40
N ALA A 114 -5.06 44.67 -13.42
CA ALA A 114 -5.63 44.93 -12.11
C ALA A 114 -6.80 45.93 -12.19
N ASP A 115 -6.60 47.03 -12.91
CA ASP A 115 -7.64 48.00 -13.28
C ASP A 115 -7.35 48.58 -14.67
N ILE A 116 -8.41 48.85 -15.44
CA ILE A 116 -8.39 49.58 -16.72
C ILE A 116 -9.01 50.95 -16.49
N PHE A 117 -8.20 52.00 -16.54
CA PHE A 117 -8.65 53.39 -16.45
C PHE A 117 -8.77 53.98 -17.85
N THR A 118 -9.78 54.83 -18.07
CA THR A 118 -9.88 55.58 -19.32
C THR A 118 -10.52 56.96 -19.14
N THR A 119 -10.02 57.91 -19.92
CA THR A 119 -10.59 59.26 -20.07
C THR A 119 -11.50 59.38 -21.30
N ASN A 120 -11.73 58.28 -22.02
CA ASN A 120 -12.53 58.27 -23.25
C ASN A 120 -14.01 58.30 -22.92
N TYR A 121 -14.81 58.99 -23.74
CA TYR A 121 -16.27 59.03 -23.60
C TYR A 121 -16.98 57.85 -24.28
N ASP A 122 -16.41 57.32 -25.36
CA ASP A 122 -16.95 56.19 -26.13
C ASP A 122 -17.10 54.91 -25.27
N THR A 123 -17.97 53.99 -25.67
CA THR A 123 -18.25 52.76 -24.90
C THR A 123 -17.54 51.53 -25.45
N LEU A 124 -16.46 51.72 -26.23
CA LEU A 124 -15.83 50.61 -26.97
C LEU A 124 -15.23 49.56 -26.05
N ILE A 125 -14.53 49.95 -24.98
CA ILE A 125 -13.93 49.01 -24.01
C ILE A 125 -15.04 48.27 -23.24
N GLU A 126 -16.10 48.98 -22.87
CA GLU A 126 -17.25 48.44 -22.14
C GLU A 126 -18.02 47.43 -22.98
N ARG A 127 -18.33 47.77 -24.23
CA ARG A 127 -19.00 46.87 -25.18
C ARG A 127 -18.14 45.66 -25.56
N THR A 128 -16.81 45.76 -25.41
CA THR A 128 -15.92 44.61 -25.62
C THR A 128 -16.21 43.47 -24.63
N ARG A 129 -16.74 43.76 -23.44
CA ARG A 129 -17.08 42.75 -22.42
C ARG A 129 -18.07 41.69 -22.93
N GLU A 130 -18.92 42.04 -23.90
CA GLU A 130 -19.88 41.09 -24.52
C GLU A 130 -19.19 40.05 -25.40
N PHE A 131 -17.94 40.30 -25.83
CA PHE A 131 -17.18 39.44 -26.72
C PHE A 131 -16.07 38.65 -26.02
N THR A 132 -15.92 38.81 -24.70
CA THR A 132 -14.85 38.18 -23.91
C THR A 132 -15.43 37.52 -22.66
N TYR A 133 -15.73 36.22 -22.75
CA TYR A 133 -16.37 35.46 -21.66
C TYR A 133 -15.38 34.96 -20.60
N GLU A 134 -14.08 34.92 -20.92
CA GLU A 134 -13.06 34.30 -20.07
C GLU A 134 -12.62 35.17 -18.89
N LYS A 135 -12.84 36.49 -18.93
CA LYS A 135 -12.44 37.44 -17.88
C LYS A 135 -13.54 38.47 -17.59
N HIS A 136 -13.91 38.61 -16.32
CA HIS A 136 -14.94 39.54 -15.88
C HIS A 136 -14.35 40.82 -15.30
N TYR A 137 -14.51 41.93 -16.01
CA TYR A 137 -14.23 43.28 -15.49
C TYR A 137 -15.51 43.94 -14.96
N SER A 138 -15.46 44.46 -13.73
CA SER A 138 -16.53 45.30 -13.17
C SER A 138 -16.53 46.68 -13.83
N LEU A 139 -17.69 47.21 -14.21
CA LEU A 139 -17.77 48.53 -14.84
C LEU A 139 -18.07 49.61 -13.79
N VAL A 140 -17.25 50.66 -13.76
CA VAL A 140 -17.39 51.83 -12.86
C VAL A 140 -17.53 53.08 -13.73
N GLN A 141 -18.76 53.55 -13.92
CA GLN A 141 -19.06 54.73 -14.74
C GLN A 141 -19.27 55.99 -13.89
N THR A 142 -19.66 55.82 -12.64
CA THR A 142 -19.94 56.89 -11.68
C THR A 142 -19.30 56.59 -10.33
N VAL A 143 -19.18 57.62 -9.50
CA VAL A 143 -18.65 57.48 -8.12
C VAL A 143 -19.50 56.52 -7.27
N ALA A 144 -20.80 56.43 -7.55
CA ALA A 144 -21.72 55.53 -6.84
C ALA A 144 -21.45 54.04 -7.12
N ASP A 145 -20.74 53.72 -8.21
CA ASP A 145 -20.44 52.33 -8.59
C ASP A 145 -19.23 51.76 -7.83
N ILE A 146 -18.37 52.62 -7.26
CA ILE A 146 -17.12 52.22 -6.60
C ILE A 146 -17.35 51.19 -5.47
N PRO A 147 -18.26 51.40 -4.51
CA PRO A 147 -18.41 50.51 -3.36
C PRO A 147 -18.83 49.08 -3.72
N ASN A 148 -19.56 48.91 -4.84
CA ASN A 148 -20.09 47.61 -5.29
C ASN A 148 -19.22 46.96 -6.37
N SER A 149 -18.07 47.56 -6.71
CA SER A 149 -17.18 47.07 -7.77
C SER A 149 -16.06 46.18 -7.23
N ILE A 150 -15.86 45.02 -7.84
CA ILE A 150 -14.80 44.06 -7.49
C ILE A 150 -13.68 44.17 -8.54
N LYS A 151 -12.41 44.17 -8.10
CA LYS A 151 -11.27 44.11 -9.03
C LYS A 151 -11.30 42.77 -9.80
N PRO A 152 -11.02 42.74 -11.12
CA PRO A 152 -10.53 43.86 -11.93
C PRO A 152 -11.65 44.77 -12.48
N ARG A 153 -11.37 46.07 -12.68
CA ARG A 153 -12.38 47.09 -13.02
C ARG A 153 -12.08 47.82 -14.33
N ILE A 154 -13.12 48.29 -15.03
CA ILE A 154 -13.04 49.33 -16.07
C ILE A 154 -13.61 50.61 -15.49
N VAL A 155 -12.79 51.64 -15.34
CA VAL A 155 -13.11 52.88 -14.63
C VAL A 155 -13.12 54.06 -15.61
N LYS A 156 -14.28 54.72 -15.73
CA LYS A 156 -14.49 55.88 -16.60
C LYS A 156 -14.31 57.17 -15.82
N LEU A 157 -13.21 57.87 -16.08
CA LEU A 157 -12.81 59.01 -15.25
C LEU A 157 -13.47 60.32 -15.67
N HIS A 158 -13.72 60.52 -16.97
CA HIS A 158 -14.18 61.79 -17.53
C HIS A 158 -15.66 61.78 -17.97
N GLY A 159 -16.42 60.76 -17.57
CA GLY A 159 -17.79 60.52 -18.02
C GLY A 159 -17.88 59.47 -19.12
N SER A 160 -19.10 59.13 -19.54
CA SER A 160 -19.37 58.07 -20.53
C SER A 160 -20.63 58.36 -21.35
N PHE A 161 -20.60 58.07 -22.65
CA PHE A 161 -21.81 58.00 -23.45
C PHE A 161 -22.73 56.86 -22.97
N PRO A 162 -24.05 56.95 -23.19
CA PRO A 162 -24.77 58.10 -23.78
C PRO A 162 -25.07 59.23 -22.79
N SER A 163 -25.14 58.95 -21.49
CA SER A 163 -25.78 59.84 -20.50
C SER A 163 -25.04 60.02 -19.18
N GLN A 164 -23.85 59.44 -18.98
CA GLN A 164 -23.10 59.57 -17.72
C GLN A 164 -22.32 60.89 -17.72
N ARG A 165 -22.94 61.92 -17.12
CA ARG A 165 -22.48 63.32 -17.07
C ARG A 165 -21.86 63.66 -15.70
N PRO A 166 -21.06 64.73 -15.60
CA PRO A 166 -20.60 65.65 -16.66
C PRO A 166 -19.46 65.06 -17.53
N PHE A 167 -19.35 65.54 -18.78
CA PHE A 167 -18.19 65.25 -19.64
C PHE A 167 -17.05 66.23 -19.38
N ILE A 168 -15.91 65.76 -18.89
CA ILE A 168 -14.82 66.64 -18.45
C ILE A 168 -14.06 67.21 -19.65
N PHE A 169 -14.44 68.41 -20.08
CA PHE A 169 -13.91 68.99 -21.32
C PHE A 169 -13.50 70.47 -21.20
N THR A 170 -14.12 71.27 -20.35
CA THR A 170 -13.79 72.70 -20.22
C THR A 170 -12.71 72.96 -19.16
N GLU A 171 -12.03 74.11 -19.23
CA GLU A 171 -11.01 74.48 -18.22
C GLU A 171 -11.59 74.47 -16.79
N GLU A 172 -12.84 74.90 -16.62
CA GLU A 172 -13.54 74.88 -15.33
C GLU A 172 -13.85 73.45 -14.84
N ASP A 173 -14.14 72.51 -15.75
CA ASP A 173 -14.31 71.10 -15.41
C ASP A 173 -13.03 70.51 -14.82
N TYR A 174 -11.89 70.70 -15.50
CA TYR A 174 -10.59 70.24 -15.01
C TYR A 174 -10.20 70.90 -13.68
N ARG A 175 -10.45 72.21 -13.53
CA ARG A 175 -10.14 72.94 -12.30
C ARG A 175 -10.94 72.44 -11.09
N THR A 176 -12.21 72.10 -11.29
CA THR A 176 -13.09 71.62 -10.22
C THR A 176 -13.07 70.10 -10.03
N TYR A 177 -12.50 69.35 -10.98
CA TYR A 177 -12.47 67.89 -11.00
C TYR A 177 -11.95 67.28 -9.68
N PRO A 178 -10.79 67.67 -9.12
CA PRO A 178 -10.26 67.02 -7.92
C PRO A 178 -11.17 67.14 -6.69
N LYS A 179 -11.96 68.22 -6.62
CA LYS A 179 -12.93 68.45 -5.53
C LYS A 179 -14.27 67.75 -5.76
N ARG A 180 -14.73 67.67 -7.02
CA ARG A 180 -16.02 67.06 -7.37
C ARG A 180 -15.95 65.54 -7.47
N PHE A 181 -14.81 64.99 -7.92
CA PHE A 181 -14.59 63.56 -8.16
C PHE A 181 -13.47 62.99 -7.29
N THR A 182 -13.34 63.48 -6.04
CA THR A 182 -12.31 63.01 -5.10
C THR A 182 -12.23 61.48 -4.97
N PRO A 183 -13.34 60.70 -4.96
CA PRO A 183 -13.24 59.24 -4.92
C PRO A 183 -12.55 58.62 -6.15
N PHE A 184 -12.73 59.18 -7.35
CA PHE A 184 -11.99 58.71 -8.53
C PHE A 184 -10.52 59.10 -8.47
N VAL A 185 -10.21 60.31 -7.99
CA VAL A 185 -8.83 60.73 -7.76
C VAL A 185 -8.12 59.77 -6.79
N ASN A 186 -8.75 59.46 -5.66
CA ASN A 186 -8.19 58.53 -4.68
C ASN A 186 -8.01 57.12 -5.26
N LEU A 187 -8.97 56.63 -6.05
CA LEU A 187 -8.89 55.33 -6.69
C LEU A 187 -7.71 55.23 -7.66
N VAL A 188 -7.53 56.24 -8.52
CA VAL A 188 -6.40 56.29 -9.46
C VAL A 188 -5.08 56.43 -8.74
N GLN A 189 -4.99 57.33 -7.75
CA GLN A 189 -3.79 57.48 -6.93
C GLN A 189 -3.43 56.18 -6.23
N GLN A 190 -4.39 55.53 -5.57
CA GLN A 190 -4.19 54.23 -4.93
C GLN A 190 -3.71 53.18 -5.94
N SER A 191 -4.30 53.12 -7.13
CA SER A 191 -3.87 52.16 -8.16
C SER A 191 -2.45 52.46 -8.66
N ILE A 192 -2.05 53.72 -8.82
CA ILE A 192 -0.66 54.09 -9.17
C ILE A 192 0.32 53.75 -8.04
N VAL A 193 -0.11 53.83 -6.78
CA VAL A 193 0.72 53.45 -5.63
C VAL A 193 0.88 51.92 -5.55
N GLU A 194 -0.22 51.17 -5.70
CA GLU A 194 -0.25 49.70 -5.58
C GLU A 194 0.34 48.99 -6.81
N ASN A 195 0.21 49.58 -8.00
CA ASN A 195 0.45 48.90 -9.26
C ASN A 195 1.43 49.64 -10.18
N THR A 196 2.07 48.89 -11.08
CA THR A 196 2.73 49.46 -12.26
C THR A 196 1.66 49.95 -13.24
N LEU A 197 1.77 51.18 -13.74
CA LEU A 197 0.78 51.76 -14.66
C LEU A 197 1.31 51.79 -16.10
N CYS A 198 0.57 51.20 -17.04
CA CYS A 198 0.86 51.24 -18.48
C CYS A 198 -0.04 52.26 -19.20
N LEU A 199 0.52 53.13 -20.03
CA LEU A 199 -0.21 54.13 -20.82
C LEU A 199 -0.28 53.65 -22.28
N ILE A 200 -1.50 53.47 -22.81
CA ILE A 200 -1.72 52.97 -24.17
C ILE A 200 -2.70 53.87 -24.91
N GLY A 201 -2.30 54.41 -26.07
CA GLY A 201 -3.12 55.36 -26.83
C GLY A 201 -3.45 56.65 -26.06
N PHE A 202 -2.72 56.93 -24.98
CA PHE A 202 -2.91 58.06 -24.08
C PHE A 202 -1.68 58.97 -24.16
N SER A 203 -1.87 60.27 -24.42
CA SER A 203 -0.76 61.20 -24.66
C SER A 203 0.06 61.56 -23.41
N GLY A 204 -0.51 61.37 -22.22
CA GLY A 204 0.10 61.83 -20.96
C GLY A 204 -0.05 63.33 -20.71
N ASP A 205 -0.71 64.07 -21.62
CA ASP A 205 -0.83 65.52 -21.53
C ASP A 205 -2.01 66.02 -20.70
N ASP A 206 -2.90 65.11 -20.31
CA ASP A 206 -4.08 65.37 -19.51
C ASP A 206 -3.73 66.06 -18.16
N ALA A 207 -4.46 67.14 -17.85
CA ALA A 207 -4.18 67.95 -16.68
C ALA A 207 -4.46 67.21 -15.36
N ASN A 208 -5.48 66.35 -15.31
CA ASN A 208 -5.78 65.55 -14.12
C ASN A 208 -4.70 64.48 -13.91
N PHE A 209 -4.27 63.83 -15.00
CA PHE A 209 -3.20 62.84 -14.95
C PHE A 209 -1.86 63.42 -14.44
N LYS A 210 -1.47 64.60 -14.95
CA LYS A 210 -0.27 65.32 -14.48
C LYS A 210 -0.36 65.64 -12.98
N ASN A 211 -1.54 66.03 -12.49
CA ASN A 211 -1.76 66.26 -11.05
C ASN A 211 -1.64 64.98 -10.23
N TRP A 212 -2.17 63.85 -10.72
CA TRP A 212 -2.07 62.57 -10.00
C TRP A 212 -0.62 62.09 -9.90
N ILE A 213 0.14 62.13 -11.00
CA ILE A 213 1.56 61.76 -10.99
C ILE A 213 2.36 62.72 -10.11
N GLY A 214 2.11 64.04 -10.22
CA GLY A 214 2.76 65.04 -9.38
C GLY A 214 2.57 64.73 -7.90
N TRP A 215 1.33 64.45 -7.49
CA TRP A 215 1.03 64.05 -6.12
C TRP A 215 1.77 62.76 -5.71
N VAL A 216 1.75 61.71 -6.53
CA VAL A 216 2.44 60.45 -6.21
C VAL A 216 3.95 60.68 -6.06
N LYS A 217 4.55 61.48 -6.93
CA LYS A 217 5.97 61.82 -6.90
C LYS A 217 6.33 62.64 -5.67
N ASP A 218 5.53 63.63 -5.31
CA ASP A 218 5.77 64.50 -4.17
C ASP A 218 5.67 63.74 -2.83
N ASN A 219 4.81 62.71 -2.77
CA ASN A 219 4.57 61.94 -1.54
C ASN A 219 5.45 60.67 -1.42
N LEU A 220 5.81 60.02 -2.54
CA LEU A 220 6.58 58.76 -2.54
C LEU A 220 8.01 58.87 -3.07
N GLY A 221 8.36 59.95 -3.77
CA GLY A 221 9.71 60.18 -4.29
C GLY A 221 10.24 58.99 -5.11
N SER A 222 11.37 58.41 -4.69
CA SER A 222 12.00 57.26 -5.34
C SER A 222 11.28 55.92 -5.13
N TYR A 223 10.31 55.87 -4.21
CA TYR A 223 9.52 54.66 -3.93
C TYR A 223 8.27 54.52 -4.81
N ALA A 224 8.00 55.51 -5.67
CA ALA A 224 6.85 55.46 -6.59
C ALA A 224 6.99 54.29 -7.59
N SER A 225 5.88 53.59 -7.83
CA SER A 225 5.79 52.54 -8.84
C SER A 225 6.10 53.07 -10.24
N SER A 226 6.62 52.20 -11.11
CA SER A 226 6.99 52.60 -12.46
C SER A 226 5.75 52.87 -13.31
N ILE A 227 5.81 53.95 -14.09
CA ILE A 227 4.81 54.27 -15.12
C ILE A 227 5.48 54.05 -16.48
N TYR A 228 4.83 53.29 -17.35
CA TYR A 228 5.32 52.95 -18.69
C TYR A 228 4.43 53.58 -19.76
N PHE A 229 5.03 54.29 -20.70
CA PHE A 229 4.36 54.72 -21.93
C PHE A 229 4.67 53.73 -23.05
N CYS A 230 3.63 53.17 -23.69
CA CYS A 230 3.80 52.18 -24.75
C CYS A 230 3.24 52.72 -26.08
N GLY A 231 4.10 53.08 -27.03
CA GLY A 231 3.65 53.65 -28.30
C GLY A 231 4.78 54.21 -29.17
N TYR A 232 4.40 54.89 -30.27
CA TYR A 232 5.33 55.64 -31.12
C TYR A 232 5.55 57.04 -30.56
N LEU A 233 6.81 57.46 -30.45
CA LEU A 233 7.15 58.78 -29.93
C LEU A 233 8.05 59.56 -30.89
N ARG A 234 7.92 60.89 -30.82
CA ARG A 234 8.93 61.83 -31.35
C ARG A 234 9.95 62.11 -30.25
N GLU A 235 11.19 62.40 -30.63
CA GLU A 235 12.29 62.74 -29.70
C GLU A 235 11.92 63.80 -28.66
N SER A 236 11.17 64.84 -29.05
CA SER A 236 10.72 65.89 -28.13
C SER A 236 9.70 65.41 -27.09
N GLN A 237 8.82 64.47 -27.46
CA GLN A 237 7.84 63.87 -26.56
C GLN A 237 8.49 62.86 -25.62
N LYS A 238 9.43 62.04 -26.12
CA LYS A 238 10.20 61.08 -25.33
C LYS A 238 10.90 61.78 -24.16
N ARG A 239 11.62 62.88 -24.43
CA ARG A 239 12.28 63.68 -23.38
C ARG A 239 11.31 64.29 -22.37
N ASN A 240 10.12 64.70 -22.79
CA ASN A 240 9.11 65.25 -21.89
C ASN A 240 8.58 64.18 -20.92
N LEU A 241 8.24 63.00 -21.44
CA LEU A 241 7.78 61.87 -20.62
C LEU A 241 8.86 61.39 -19.64
N GLU A 242 10.11 61.28 -20.09
CA GLU A 242 11.24 60.92 -19.24
C GLU A 242 11.48 61.95 -18.12
N SER A 243 11.33 63.26 -18.41
CA SER A 243 11.43 64.31 -17.38
C SER A 243 10.36 64.19 -16.28
N ASN A 244 9.23 63.55 -16.59
CA ASN A 244 8.16 63.23 -15.66
C ASN A 244 8.33 61.85 -14.99
N ASN A 245 9.50 61.22 -15.12
CA ASN A 245 9.81 59.87 -14.60
C ASN A 245 8.93 58.76 -15.18
N ILE A 246 8.40 58.97 -16.40
CA ILE A 246 7.66 57.96 -17.15
C ILE A 246 8.67 57.23 -18.04
N LYS A 247 8.77 55.92 -17.87
CA LYS A 247 9.62 55.06 -18.71
C LYS A 247 8.93 54.84 -20.05
N VAL A 248 9.71 54.81 -21.12
CA VAL A 248 9.18 54.73 -22.49
C VAL A 248 9.49 53.36 -23.08
N ILE A 249 8.51 52.76 -23.76
CA ILE A 249 8.67 51.60 -24.64
C ILE A 249 8.36 52.09 -26.05
N ASP A 250 9.41 52.39 -26.82
CA ASP A 250 9.29 53.05 -28.12
C ASP A 250 9.20 52.04 -29.27
N PHE A 251 8.01 51.91 -29.85
CA PHE A 251 7.77 50.98 -30.96
C PHE A 251 8.52 51.36 -32.25
N SER A 252 9.00 52.60 -32.38
CA SER A 252 9.74 53.05 -33.57
C SER A 252 11.11 52.36 -33.72
N GLU A 253 11.70 51.85 -32.62
CA GLU A 253 12.95 51.08 -32.68
C GLU A 253 12.75 49.75 -33.42
N LEU A 254 11.57 49.13 -33.29
CA LEU A 254 11.22 47.85 -33.90
C LEU A 254 10.59 48.02 -35.29
N PHE A 255 9.61 48.92 -35.43
CA PHE A 255 8.80 49.05 -36.63
C PHE A 255 9.14 50.33 -37.41
N SER A 256 9.77 50.18 -38.58
CA SER A 256 10.12 51.31 -39.47
C SER A 256 8.87 51.85 -40.20
N TYR A 257 8.72 53.18 -40.28
CA TYR A 257 7.49 53.87 -40.74
C TYR A 257 7.06 53.60 -42.20
N SER A 258 7.89 52.93 -43.00
CA SER A 258 7.84 53.03 -44.47
C SER A 258 7.20 51.84 -45.23
N ARG A 259 6.76 50.74 -44.59
CA ARG A 259 6.37 49.53 -45.34
C ARG A 259 5.01 48.88 -45.03
N VAL A 260 4.31 49.17 -43.93
CA VAL A 260 3.00 48.53 -43.63
C VAL A 260 1.91 49.59 -43.44
N ARG A 261 0.78 49.45 -44.17
CA ARG A 261 -0.46 50.20 -43.85
C ARG A 261 -0.89 49.75 -42.45
N ASN A 262 -1.09 50.68 -41.50
CA ASN A 262 -1.41 50.44 -40.08
C ASN A 262 -0.26 49.96 -39.16
N ASN A 263 0.91 50.58 -39.24
CA ASN A 263 2.02 50.37 -38.27
C ASN A 263 1.62 50.49 -36.77
N HIS A 264 0.66 51.35 -36.44
CA HIS A 264 0.18 51.53 -35.05
C HIS A 264 -0.58 50.31 -34.52
N GLU A 265 -1.60 49.86 -35.25
CA GLU A 265 -2.40 48.68 -34.91
C GLU A 265 -1.50 47.43 -34.80
N TYR A 266 -0.60 47.26 -35.77
CA TYR A 266 0.29 46.09 -35.84
C TYR A 266 1.29 46.03 -34.67
N SER A 267 1.86 47.17 -34.27
CA SER A 267 2.78 47.25 -33.12
C SER A 267 2.10 47.00 -31.78
N LEU A 268 0.86 47.48 -31.60
CA LEU A 268 0.07 47.21 -30.40
C LEU A 268 -0.33 45.74 -30.33
N LYS A 269 -0.66 45.12 -31.46
CA LYS A 269 -0.93 43.69 -31.55
C LYS A 269 0.28 42.88 -31.10
N TRP A 270 1.48 43.21 -31.60
CA TRP A 270 2.73 42.59 -31.13
C TRP A 270 2.92 42.76 -29.62
N PHE A 271 2.79 43.99 -29.11
CA PHE A 271 2.97 44.28 -27.68
C PHE A 271 2.00 43.47 -26.81
N PHE A 272 0.72 43.36 -27.19
CA PHE A 272 -0.25 42.53 -26.47
C PHE A 272 0.07 41.05 -26.54
N LEU A 273 0.52 40.53 -27.68
CA LEU A 273 0.94 39.13 -27.79
C LEU A 273 2.19 38.86 -26.94
N GLU A 274 3.13 39.79 -26.86
CA GLU A 274 4.29 39.70 -25.95
C GLU A 274 3.87 39.69 -24.47
N LEU A 275 2.88 40.49 -24.08
CA LEU A 275 2.34 40.47 -22.72
C LEU A 275 1.56 39.19 -22.40
N LEU A 276 0.95 38.57 -23.41
CA LEU A 276 0.21 37.31 -23.30
C LEU A 276 1.10 36.06 -23.39
N LYS A 277 2.39 36.20 -23.73
CA LYS A 277 3.31 35.06 -23.77
C LYS A 277 3.32 34.35 -22.43
N PRO A 278 3.03 33.02 -22.38
CA PRO A 278 3.24 32.27 -21.16
C PRO A 278 4.71 32.38 -20.77
N GLN A 279 4.97 32.57 -19.48
CA GLN A 279 6.32 32.42 -18.96
C GLN A 279 6.80 31.02 -19.33
N SER A 280 7.97 30.91 -19.97
CA SER A 280 8.45 29.63 -20.52
C SER A 280 8.68 28.55 -19.44
N GLN A 281 8.66 28.93 -18.16
CA GLN A 281 8.84 28.04 -17.02
C GLN A 281 7.84 28.42 -15.93
N ILE A 282 6.56 28.12 -16.17
CA ILE A 282 5.55 28.19 -15.11
C ILE A 282 5.68 26.89 -14.30
N PRO A 283 5.99 26.95 -13.00
CA PRO A 283 6.19 25.77 -12.15
C PRO A 283 5.07 24.72 -12.27
N TYR A 284 3.82 25.15 -12.41
CA TYR A 284 2.66 24.25 -12.54
C TYR A 284 2.72 23.28 -13.74
N TYR A 285 3.32 23.68 -14.87
CA TYR A 285 3.39 22.87 -16.09
C TYR A 285 4.62 21.95 -16.14
N TRP A 286 5.47 21.98 -15.11
CA TRP A 286 6.67 21.15 -15.05
C TRP A 286 6.38 19.66 -15.28
N PRO A 287 7.21 18.93 -16.05
CA PRO A 287 8.47 19.35 -16.70
C PRO A 287 8.29 19.94 -18.11
N GLU A 288 7.05 20.15 -18.56
CA GLU A 288 6.77 20.69 -19.88
C GLU A 288 6.83 22.22 -19.85
N VAL A 289 7.57 22.80 -20.79
CA VAL A 289 7.48 24.23 -21.09
C VAL A 289 6.12 24.47 -21.74
N ASN A 290 5.36 25.46 -21.28
CA ASN A 290 4.07 25.80 -21.90
C ASN A 290 4.29 26.08 -23.41
N GLN A 291 3.81 25.18 -24.27
CA GLN A 291 4.11 25.17 -25.71
C GLN A 291 3.21 26.10 -26.52
N GLU A 292 2.16 26.66 -25.92
CA GLU A 292 1.24 27.57 -26.61
C GLU A 292 1.77 29.00 -26.54
N ASN A 293 2.78 29.31 -27.37
CA ASN A 293 3.18 30.70 -27.60
C ASN A 293 2.22 31.32 -28.63
N PRO A 294 1.38 32.31 -28.25
CA PRO A 294 0.42 32.92 -29.18
C PRO A 294 1.08 33.70 -30.33
N LEU A 295 2.40 33.90 -30.31
CA LEU A 295 3.16 34.42 -31.46
C LEU A 295 3.53 33.36 -32.51
N ASP A 296 3.52 32.06 -32.19
CA ASP A 296 3.96 31.03 -33.14
C ASP A 296 3.02 30.95 -34.36
N ASP A 297 1.74 31.26 -34.16
CA ASP A 297 0.71 31.35 -35.19
C ASP A 297 0.65 32.72 -35.90
N TRP A 298 1.43 33.72 -35.46
CA TRP A 298 1.42 35.08 -36.02
C TRP A 298 2.65 35.34 -36.89
N GLU A 299 2.45 35.68 -38.16
CA GLU A 299 3.54 36.01 -39.09
C GLU A 299 4.22 37.35 -38.75
N VAL A 300 5.21 37.32 -37.85
CA VAL A 300 6.05 38.50 -37.52
C VAL A 300 6.98 38.84 -38.69
N PRO A 301 7.07 40.12 -39.14
CA PRO A 301 7.98 40.56 -40.19
C PRO A 301 9.43 40.25 -39.86
N VAL A 302 10.19 39.84 -40.88
CA VAL A 302 11.61 39.46 -40.75
C VAL A 302 12.44 40.57 -40.09
N GLU A 303 12.20 41.84 -40.44
CA GLU A 303 12.89 43.00 -39.85
C GLU A 303 12.69 43.11 -38.32
N VAL A 304 11.49 42.78 -37.83
CA VAL A 304 11.19 42.79 -36.40
C VAL A 304 11.85 41.59 -35.72
N LYS A 305 11.81 40.39 -36.35
CA LYS A 305 12.52 39.19 -35.86
C LYS A 305 14.04 39.43 -35.74
N GLU A 306 14.64 40.13 -36.70
CA GLU A 306 16.07 40.48 -36.71
C GLU A 306 16.44 41.51 -35.62
N LYS A 307 15.63 42.57 -35.45
CA LYS A 307 15.88 43.64 -34.45
C LYS A 307 15.63 43.22 -33.01
N LEU A 308 14.63 42.35 -32.79
CA LEU A 308 14.40 41.69 -31.52
C LEU A 308 15.62 40.87 -31.08
N SER A 309 16.51 40.52 -32.02
CA SER A 309 17.63 39.60 -31.81
C SER A 309 17.16 38.46 -30.94
N TYR A 310 16.36 37.58 -31.55
CA TYR A 310 15.98 36.28 -31.03
C TYR A 310 17.22 35.66 -30.34
N ARG A 311 17.36 35.87 -29.02
CA ARG A 311 18.18 35.00 -28.17
C ARG A 311 17.33 33.75 -27.94
N ASP A 312 17.07 33.08 -29.05
CA ASP A 312 16.87 31.64 -29.08
C ASP A 312 18.18 30.89 -28.87
N ASN A 313 19.10 31.47 -28.10
CA ASN A 313 20.08 30.64 -27.44
C ASN A 313 19.44 29.88 -26.27
N ASN A 314 18.15 30.13 -25.93
CA ASN A 314 17.37 29.29 -25.01
C ASN A 314 16.04 28.73 -25.58
N GLN A 315 15.53 29.10 -26.78
CA GLN A 315 14.54 28.27 -27.53
C GLN A 315 15.05 27.64 -28.83
N ASN A 316 16.36 27.71 -29.12
CA ASN A 316 17.09 26.45 -29.31
C ASN A 316 17.25 25.78 -27.93
N GLY A 317 16.12 25.46 -27.29
CA GLY A 317 16.00 24.07 -26.93
C GLY A 317 16.29 23.39 -28.24
N TYR A 318 17.44 22.72 -28.34
CA TYR A 318 17.61 21.68 -29.33
C TYR A 318 16.20 21.11 -29.47
N ARG A 319 15.62 21.11 -30.68
CA ARG A 319 14.73 20.00 -30.99
C ARG A 319 15.62 18.82 -30.67
N TYR A 320 15.60 18.38 -29.41
CA TYR A 320 16.24 17.18 -28.98
C TYR A 320 15.42 16.24 -29.84
N SER A 321 15.99 15.87 -31.00
CA SER A 321 15.74 14.58 -31.62
C SER A 321 15.48 13.67 -30.43
N ASN A 322 14.23 13.18 -30.28
CA ASN A 322 13.67 12.59 -29.06
C ASN A 322 14.80 12.16 -28.12
N ILE A 323 14.87 12.51 -26.82
CA ILE A 323 16.03 12.10 -25.95
C ILE A 323 16.39 10.61 -26.17
N ARG A 324 15.38 9.80 -26.46
CA ARG A 324 15.42 8.43 -27.00
C ARG A 324 16.48 8.16 -28.09
N ASP A 325 16.65 9.06 -29.05
CA ASP A 325 17.66 9.05 -30.13
C ASP A 325 19.10 9.19 -29.61
N LEU A 326 19.29 9.82 -28.44
CA LEU A 326 20.61 9.94 -27.78
C LEU A 326 21.05 8.62 -27.14
N PHE A 327 20.11 7.70 -26.82
CA PHE A 327 20.41 6.38 -26.26
C PHE A 327 20.85 5.34 -27.32
N SER A 328 20.97 5.73 -28.59
CA SER A 328 21.43 4.83 -29.65
C SER A 328 22.94 4.55 -29.56
N GLU A 329 23.35 3.29 -29.81
CA GLU A 329 24.77 2.89 -29.72
C GLU A 329 25.72 3.71 -30.59
N ARG A 330 25.20 4.32 -31.66
CA ARG A 330 25.95 5.16 -32.61
C ARG A 330 26.32 6.54 -32.04
N LYS A 331 25.73 6.98 -30.91
CA LYS A 331 25.93 8.31 -30.31
C LYS A 331 26.52 8.26 -28.88
N LEU A 332 27.14 7.16 -28.46
CA LEU A 332 27.86 7.05 -27.17
C LEU A 332 29.21 7.84 -27.22
N ASN A 333 29.15 9.17 -27.10
CA ASN A 333 30.32 10.07 -27.02
C ASN A 333 30.14 11.12 -25.89
N SER A 334 31.21 11.85 -25.56
CA SER A 334 31.20 12.87 -24.49
C SER A 334 30.21 14.00 -24.78
N GLU A 335 30.12 14.44 -26.04
CA GLU A 335 29.26 15.55 -26.48
C GLU A 335 27.76 15.25 -26.30
N SER A 336 27.29 14.04 -26.65
CA SER A 336 25.89 13.64 -26.42
C SER A 336 25.55 13.48 -24.94
N THR A 337 26.54 13.08 -24.14
CA THR A 337 26.40 12.92 -22.69
C THR A 337 26.29 14.29 -22.01
N GLU A 338 27.11 15.25 -22.43
CA GLU A 338 27.06 16.63 -21.93
C GLU A 338 25.71 17.28 -22.23
N LEU A 339 25.17 17.08 -23.44
CA LEU A 339 23.82 17.51 -23.81
C LEU A 339 22.73 16.87 -22.94
N LEU A 340 22.84 15.57 -22.68
CA LEU A 340 21.90 14.85 -21.81
C LEU A 340 21.92 15.40 -20.37
N VAL A 341 23.12 15.56 -19.79
CA VAL A 341 23.31 16.07 -18.43
C VAL A 341 22.78 17.49 -18.32
N LYS A 342 23.11 18.36 -19.29
CA LYS A 342 22.63 19.74 -19.31
C LYS A 342 21.10 19.80 -19.30
N LYS A 343 20.45 18.97 -20.13
CA LYS A 343 18.99 18.87 -20.15
C LYS A 343 18.41 18.42 -18.80
N TRP A 344 18.96 17.37 -18.21
CA TRP A 344 18.46 16.86 -16.93
C TRP A 344 18.71 17.85 -15.77
N GLN A 345 19.83 18.56 -15.78
CA GLN A 345 20.11 19.65 -14.83
C GLN A 345 19.15 20.82 -15.00
N GLU A 346 18.86 21.22 -16.24
CA GLU A 346 17.82 22.21 -16.53
C GLU A 346 16.50 21.74 -15.93
N GLU A 347 15.98 20.56 -16.29
CA GLU A 347 14.73 20.00 -15.74
C GLU A 347 14.69 19.96 -14.20
N ARG A 348 15.79 19.58 -13.54
CA ARG A 348 15.89 19.57 -12.07
C ARG A 348 15.91 20.98 -11.47
N SER A 349 16.61 21.93 -12.10
CA SER A 349 16.82 23.28 -11.54
C SER A 349 15.55 24.11 -11.39
N TRP A 350 14.52 23.86 -12.21
CA TRP A 350 13.21 24.53 -12.11
C TRP A 350 12.10 23.59 -11.62
N TYR A 351 12.46 22.44 -11.03
CA TYR A 351 11.49 21.58 -10.36
C TYR A 351 10.79 22.35 -9.22
N PRO A 352 9.45 22.38 -9.19
CA PRO A 352 8.69 23.13 -8.18
C PRO A 352 8.78 22.62 -6.73
N GLN A 353 9.57 21.58 -6.49
CA GLN A 353 9.75 20.96 -5.17
C GLN A 353 8.46 20.38 -4.55
N TRP A 354 7.57 19.82 -5.37
CA TRP A 354 6.48 19.00 -4.82
C TRP A 354 7.06 17.86 -3.96
N VAL A 355 6.42 17.56 -2.83
CA VAL A 355 6.77 16.36 -2.04
C VAL A 355 6.65 15.11 -2.92
N ILE A 356 5.58 15.05 -3.72
CA ILE A 356 5.34 14.03 -4.73
C ILE A 356 4.88 14.76 -6.01
N ALA A 357 5.68 14.69 -7.07
CA ALA A 357 5.31 15.28 -8.37
C ALA A 357 3.99 14.66 -8.90
N PRO A 358 3.11 15.39 -9.60
CA PRO A 358 1.85 14.87 -10.15
C PRO A 358 2.04 13.76 -11.19
N ARG A 359 1.00 12.93 -11.41
CA ARG A 359 1.09 11.75 -12.31
C ARG A 359 1.61 12.06 -13.71
N ASN A 360 1.15 13.16 -14.31
CA ASN A 360 1.58 13.59 -15.64
C ASN A 360 3.08 13.87 -15.67
N ALA A 361 3.59 14.61 -14.68
CA ALA A 361 5.01 14.92 -14.54
C ALA A 361 5.87 13.65 -14.30
N ARG A 362 5.42 12.75 -13.40
CA ARG A 362 6.12 11.47 -13.14
C ARG A 362 6.18 10.60 -14.40
N ASN A 363 5.09 10.55 -15.17
CA ASN A 363 5.03 9.80 -16.41
C ASN A 363 5.88 10.41 -17.52
N HIS A 364 5.88 11.74 -17.64
CA HIS A 364 6.73 12.45 -18.60
C HIS A 364 8.21 12.16 -18.35
N ILE A 365 8.68 12.38 -17.12
CA ILE A 365 10.08 12.10 -16.77
C ILE A 365 10.45 10.65 -17.08
N TRP A 366 9.58 9.71 -16.71
CA TRP A 366 9.85 8.30 -16.93
C TRP A 366 9.85 7.95 -18.43
N HIS A 367 8.89 8.44 -19.21
CA HIS A 367 8.83 8.23 -20.66
C HIS A 367 10.11 8.70 -21.38
N GLU A 368 10.67 9.82 -20.95
CA GLU A 368 11.92 10.37 -21.48
C GLU A 368 13.18 9.65 -20.97
N THR A 369 13.06 8.85 -19.91
CA THR A 369 14.19 8.12 -19.30
C THR A 369 14.20 6.64 -19.65
N GLU A 370 13.04 6.02 -19.87
CA GLU A 370 12.91 4.57 -19.80
C GLU A 370 13.59 3.81 -20.94
N LEU A 371 13.59 4.30 -22.19
CA LEU A 371 14.07 3.52 -23.34
C LEU A 371 15.61 3.55 -23.43
N GLY A 372 16.25 2.39 -23.51
CA GLY A 372 17.70 2.29 -23.79
C GLY A 372 18.67 2.74 -22.68
N ILE A 373 18.19 3.36 -21.58
CA ILE A 373 19.05 3.96 -20.56
C ILE A 373 19.98 2.97 -19.83
N VAL A 374 19.50 1.76 -19.51
CA VAL A 374 20.28 0.78 -18.75
C VAL A 374 21.50 0.29 -19.55
N PRO A 375 21.34 -0.21 -20.80
CA PRO A 375 22.50 -0.51 -21.66
C PRO A 375 23.41 0.70 -21.89
N TYR A 376 22.83 1.90 -22.03
CA TYR A 376 23.59 3.14 -22.24
C TYR A 376 24.50 3.44 -21.04
N LEU A 377 23.96 3.52 -19.82
CA LEU A 377 24.72 3.82 -18.60
C LEU A 377 25.76 2.74 -18.26
N THR A 378 25.49 1.47 -18.59
CA THR A 378 26.44 0.37 -18.36
C THR A 378 27.67 0.52 -19.25
N LYS A 379 27.50 0.89 -20.53
CA LYS A 379 28.60 1.07 -21.49
C LYS A 379 29.31 2.42 -21.35
N LEU A 380 28.62 3.43 -20.83
CA LEU A 380 29.14 4.80 -20.73
C LEU A 380 30.32 4.92 -19.75
N LYS A 381 30.31 4.13 -18.67
CA LYS A 381 31.35 4.14 -17.62
C LYS A 381 32.78 4.05 -18.17
N GLU A 382 32.99 3.27 -19.23
CA GLU A 382 34.30 3.03 -19.83
C GLU A 382 34.73 4.12 -20.82
N LYS A 383 33.82 5.02 -21.20
CA LYS A 383 33.98 5.99 -22.30
C LYS A 383 34.16 7.43 -21.85
N ILE A 384 33.80 7.77 -20.61
CA ILE A 384 33.86 9.14 -20.08
C ILE A 384 34.62 9.18 -18.74
N PRO A 385 35.15 10.35 -18.34
CA PRO A 385 35.74 10.53 -17.03
C PRO A 385 34.77 10.20 -15.89
N VAL A 386 35.29 9.67 -14.79
CA VAL A 386 34.48 9.24 -13.63
C VAL A 386 33.62 10.38 -13.06
N ARG A 387 34.13 11.62 -13.08
CA ARG A 387 33.39 12.83 -12.68
C ARG A 387 32.09 13.02 -13.48
N GLU A 388 32.17 12.92 -14.80
CA GLU A 388 31.02 13.09 -15.68
C GLU A 388 30.02 11.95 -15.44
N TYR A 389 30.52 10.73 -15.26
CA TYR A 389 29.70 9.57 -14.95
C TYR A 389 28.94 9.71 -13.62
N ILE A 390 29.59 10.18 -12.55
CA ILE A 390 28.94 10.49 -11.26
C ILE A 390 27.83 11.51 -11.45
N THR A 391 28.07 12.53 -12.28
CA THR A 391 27.07 13.57 -12.57
C THR A 391 25.86 12.99 -13.29
N VAL A 392 26.07 12.16 -14.32
CA VAL A 392 24.98 11.47 -15.04
C VAL A 392 24.18 10.59 -14.08
N LEU A 393 24.86 9.82 -13.22
CA LEU A 393 24.19 8.93 -12.25
C LEU A 393 23.39 9.71 -11.21
N TYR A 394 23.92 10.83 -10.70
CA TYR A 394 23.22 11.69 -9.76
C TYR A 394 21.91 12.23 -10.36
N GLU A 395 21.96 12.75 -11.59
CA GLU A 395 20.75 13.24 -12.27
C GLU A 395 19.77 12.09 -12.58
N PHE A 396 20.27 10.91 -13.00
CA PHE A 396 19.43 9.73 -13.22
C PHE A 396 18.71 9.28 -11.94
N ILE A 397 19.42 9.23 -10.81
CA ILE A 397 18.87 8.85 -9.51
C ILE A 397 17.79 9.84 -9.07
N TRP A 398 18.05 11.14 -9.21
CA TRP A 398 17.04 12.16 -8.92
C TRP A 398 15.75 11.96 -9.74
N ARG A 399 15.88 11.58 -11.02
CA ARG A 399 14.72 11.23 -11.87
C ARG A 399 13.99 9.98 -11.39
N LEU A 400 14.70 8.94 -10.95
CA LEU A 400 14.09 7.74 -10.38
C LEU A 400 13.27 8.09 -9.12
N GLU A 401 13.83 8.87 -8.21
CA GLU A 401 13.17 9.28 -6.97
C GLU A 401 11.98 10.21 -7.20
N THR A 402 12.06 11.08 -8.21
CA THR A 402 10.95 11.95 -8.63
C THR A 402 9.84 11.14 -9.31
N GLY A 403 10.21 10.10 -10.06
CA GLY A 403 9.29 9.12 -10.65
C GLY A 403 8.72 8.08 -9.68
N LEU A 404 9.09 8.13 -8.40
CA LEU A 404 8.75 7.14 -7.36
C LEU A 404 9.21 5.71 -7.67
N LEU A 405 10.41 5.56 -8.23
CA LEU A 405 10.99 4.29 -8.64
C LEU A 405 12.09 3.83 -7.67
N SER A 406 12.45 2.55 -7.76
CA SER A 406 13.55 1.95 -6.99
C SER A 406 14.56 1.28 -7.92
N LEU A 407 15.82 1.22 -7.48
CA LEU A 407 16.85 0.37 -8.08
C LEU A 407 16.53 -1.13 -7.98
N SER A 408 15.60 -1.53 -7.10
CA SER A 408 15.12 -2.91 -6.99
C SER A 408 14.25 -3.36 -8.16
N ILE A 409 13.85 -2.45 -9.06
CA ILE A 409 13.17 -2.83 -10.29
C ILE A 409 14.11 -3.74 -11.10
N PRO A 410 13.70 -4.97 -11.48
CA PRO A 410 14.58 -5.97 -12.10
C PRO A 410 15.38 -5.46 -13.30
N ARG A 411 14.82 -4.51 -14.05
CA ARG A 411 15.46 -3.85 -15.19
C ARG A 411 16.78 -3.15 -14.84
N PHE A 412 16.96 -2.66 -13.61
CA PHE A 412 18.17 -1.95 -13.19
C PHE A 412 19.27 -2.85 -12.67
N LYS A 413 19.01 -4.16 -12.50
CA LYS A 413 20.00 -5.15 -12.03
C LYS A 413 21.39 -5.03 -12.69
N PRO A 414 21.52 -4.78 -14.02
CA PRO A 414 22.84 -4.61 -14.64
C PRO A 414 23.65 -3.40 -14.17
N LEU A 415 23.00 -2.36 -13.65
CA LEU A 415 23.67 -1.14 -13.17
C LEU A 415 24.15 -1.24 -11.73
N ILE A 416 23.57 -2.14 -10.93
CA ILE A 416 23.82 -2.24 -9.49
C ILE A 416 25.31 -2.43 -9.21
N SER A 417 25.97 -3.43 -9.81
CA SER A 417 27.40 -3.69 -9.60
C SER A 417 28.30 -2.49 -9.95
N THR A 418 27.90 -1.69 -10.92
CA THR A 418 28.63 -0.47 -11.30
C THR A 418 28.48 0.62 -10.25
N ILE A 419 27.26 0.84 -9.75
CA ILE A 419 26.98 1.81 -8.68
C ILE A 419 27.66 1.36 -7.38
N GLU A 420 27.56 0.07 -7.02
CA GLU A 420 28.21 -0.52 -5.84
C GLU A 420 29.72 -0.31 -5.87
N GLY A 421 30.39 -0.67 -6.96
CA GLY A 421 31.85 -0.48 -7.07
C GLY A 421 32.28 0.99 -6.94
N MET A 422 31.46 1.92 -7.43
CA MET A 422 31.73 3.36 -7.32
C MET A 422 31.53 3.87 -5.89
N VAL A 423 30.44 3.48 -5.22
CA VAL A 423 30.16 3.87 -3.82
C VAL A 423 31.19 3.24 -2.88
N ASN A 424 31.52 1.95 -3.05
CA ASN A 424 32.53 1.28 -2.25
C ASN A 424 33.91 1.93 -2.39
N SER A 425 34.30 2.30 -3.61
CA SER A 425 35.52 3.07 -3.85
C SER A 425 35.50 4.42 -3.12
N PHE A 426 34.35 5.09 -3.09
CA PHE A 426 34.18 6.37 -2.41
C PHE A 426 34.29 6.25 -0.89
N ILE A 427 33.56 5.31 -0.27
CA ILE A 427 33.51 5.17 1.19
C ILE A 427 34.87 4.80 1.80
N GLU A 428 35.71 4.01 1.09
CA GLU A 428 37.10 3.74 1.50
C GLU A 428 37.98 5.00 1.58
N SER A 429 37.59 6.08 0.89
CA SER A 429 38.34 7.34 0.84
C SER A 429 37.66 8.49 1.60
N ILE A 430 36.52 8.24 2.24
CA ILE A 430 35.59 9.27 2.73
C ILE A 430 36.16 10.18 3.81
N ASP A 431 37.15 9.67 4.56
CA ASP A 431 37.79 10.33 5.69
C ASP A 431 38.84 11.37 5.26
N ASN A 432 39.21 11.43 3.97
CA ASN A 432 40.22 12.37 3.47
C ASN A 432 39.90 12.88 2.06
N ASP A 433 39.55 14.16 1.97
CA ASP A 433 39.26 14.85 0.71
C ASP A 433 40.42 14.81 -0.29
N ALA A 434 41.68 14.74 0.17
CA ALA A 434 42.83 14.55 -0.71
C ALA A 434 42.88 13.13 -1.32
N HIS A 435 42.43 12.11 -0.59
CA HIS A 435 42.31 10.76 -1.12
C HIS A 435 41.17 10.67 -2.15
N ILE A 436 40.01 11.29 -1.88
CA ILE A 436 38.90 11.38 -2.84
C ILE A 436 39.41 12.04 -4.14
N LYS A 437 40.13 13.15 -4.00
CA LYS A 437 40.73 13.87 -5.14
C LYS A 437 41.61 12.96 -6.00
N ILE A 438 42.54 12.22 -5.39
CA ILE A 438 43.47 11.33 -6.10
C ILE A 438 42.72 10.15 -6.73
N LYS A 439 41.84 9.51 -5.97
CA LYS A 439 41.15 8.27 -6.38
C LYS A 439 40.18 8.51 -7.54
N PHE A 440 39.51 9.66 -7.56
CA PHE A 440 38.54 10.03 -8.60
C PHE A 440 39.10 11.00 -9.66
N GLY A 441 40.36 11.42 -9.54
CA GLY A 441 41.02 12.33 -10.49
C GLY A 441 40.38 13.72 -10.56
N LEU A 442 40.00 14.29 -9.40
CA LEU A 442 39.24 15.54 -9.31
C LEU A 442 40.15 16.76 -9.11
N GLN A 443 39.63 17.96 -9.42
CA GLN A 443 40.23 19.23 -8.97
C GLN A 443 39.81 19.56 -7.52
N VAL A 444 40.54 20.45 -6.85
CA VAL A 444 40.33 20.76 -5.42
C VAL A 444 38.94 21.35 -5.15
N ASP A 445 38.50 22.24 -6.03
CA ASP A 445 37.20 22.90 -6.03
C ASP A 445 36.02 21.95 -6.34
N GLU A 446 36.30 20.78 -6.92
CA GLU A 446 35.28 19.81 -7.33
C GLU A 446 34.95 18.77 -6.25
N VAL A 447 35.87 18.55 -5.30
CA VAL A 447 35.78 17.47 -4.31
C VAL A 447 34.49 17.58 -3.49
N HIS A 448 34.17 18.78 -3.01
CA HIS A 448 33.01 19.01 -2.15
C HIS A 448 31.68 18.66 -2.86
N MET A 449 31.47 19.17 -4.08
CA MET A 449 30.27 18.87 -4.87
C MET A 449 30.18 17.37 -5.22
N MET A 450 31.29 16.73 -5.59
CA MET A 450 31.31 15.29 -5.88
C MET A 450 30.99 14.44 -4.66
N LYS A 451 31.53 14.82 -3.49
CA LYS A 451 31.24 14.18 -2.21
C LYS A 451 29.74 14.20 -1.91
N GLN A 452 29.09 15.36 -2.04
CA GLN A 452 27.64 15.48 -1.85
C GLN A 452 26.84 14.58 -2.81
N ARG A 453 27.21 14.52 -4.09
CA ARG A 453 26.54 13.67 -5.08
C ARG A 453 26.72 12.18 -4.77
N LEU A 454 27.93 11.75 -4.42
CA LEU A 454 28.22 10.36 -4.07
C LEU A 454 27.51 9.92 -2.79
N VAL A 455 27.36 10.82 -1.81
CA VAL A 455 26.56 10.58 -0.61
C VAL A 455 25.11 10.27 -0.99
N GLN A 456 24.49 11.09 -1.85
CA GLN A 456 23.11 10.88 -2.31
C GLN A 456 22.94 9.56 -3.05
N ILE A 457 23.88 9.24 -3.96
CA ILE A 457 23.88 7.97 -4.69
C ILE A 457 23.95 6.79 -3.72
N GLY A 458 24.74 6.91 -2.65
CA GLY A 458 24.82 5.89 -1.60
C GLY A 458 23.54 5.76 -0.76
N PHE A 459 22.76 6.83 -0.53
CA PHE A 459 21.44 6.71 0.11
C PHE A 459 20.45 5.93 -0.76
N THR A 460 20.46 6.14 -2.08
CA THR A 460 19.65 5.32 -3.00
C THR A 460 20.10 3.86 -3.00
N LEU A 461 21.41 3.60 -2.88
CA LEU A 461 21.95 2.24 -2.75
C LEU A 461 21.57 1.59 -1.41
N LEU A 462 21.57 2.35 -0.31
CA LEU A 462 21.07 1.90 0.99
C LEU A 462 19.59 1.49 0.93
N ASN A 463 18.75 2.25 0.22
CA ASN A 463 17.37 1.87 -0.01
C ASN A 463 17.25 0.55 -0.79
N TYR A 464 18.06 0.37 -1.83
CA TYR A 464 18.14 -0.90 -2.57
C TYR A 464 18.55 -2.06 -1.66
N TYR A 465 19.57 -1.87 -0.83
CA TYR A 465 20.01 -2.90 0.12
C TYR A 465 18.97 -3.22 1.18
N ARG A 466 18.26 -2.22 1.70
CA ARG A 466 17.16 -2.43 2.66
C ARG A 466 16.02 -3.21 2.03
N GLU A 467 15.62 -2.86 0.81
CA GLU A 467 14.57 -3.56 0.09
C GLU A 467 14.94 -5.02 -0.21
N ASN A 468 16.22 -5.33 -0.43
CA ASN A 468 16.71 -6.69 -0.71
C ASN A 468 17.38 -7.36 0.51
N PHE A 469 17.26 -6.76 1.71
CA PHE A 469 17.83 -7.24 2.99
C PHE A 469 19.32 -7.60 2.97
N LYS A 470 20.12 -6.82 2.25
CA LYS A 470 21.59 -6.90 2.23
C LYS A 470 22.20 -6.21 3.45
N VAL A 471 22.15 -6.89 4.60
CA VAL A 471 22.48 -6.32 5.93
C VAL A 471 23.93 -5.89 6.03
N GLU A 472 24.87 -6.73 5.58
CA GLU A 472 26.31 -6.47 5.69
C GLU A 472 26.71 -5.21 4.92
N GLU A 473 26.15 -5.03 3.73
CA GLU A 473 26.41 -3.89 2.86
C GLU A 473 25.79 -2.59 3.41
N ILE A 474 24.65 -2.67 4.09
CA ILE A 474 24.05 -1.53 4.80
C ILE A 474 24.97 -1.09 5.95
N ASP A 475 25.37 -2.03 6.81
CA ASP A 475 26.25 -1.74 7.94
C ASP A 475 27.62 -1.20 7.46
N HIS A 476 28.12 -1.72 6.33
CA HIS A 476 29.33 -1.22 5.68
C HIS A 476 29.22 0.26 5.26
N ILE A 477 28.14 0.66 4.59
CA ILE A 477 27.96 2.07 4.19
C ILE A 477 27.71 2.96 5.43
N LEU A 478 26.81 2.56 6.33
CA LEU A 478 26.43 3.37 7.49
C LEU A 478 27.59 3.61 8.47
N SER A 479 28.48 2.62 8.65
CA SER A 479 29.67 2.77 9.49
C SER A 479 30.66 3.78 8.93
N HIS A 480 30.83 3.85 7.60
CA HIS A 480 31.65 4.89 6.96
C HIS A 480 30.96 6.26 7.00
N TYR A 481 29.64 6.29 6.79
CA TYR A 481 28.87 7.54 6.81
C TYR A 481 28.86 8.20 8.20
N SER A 482 28.96 7.40 9.28
CA SER A 482 29.08 7.93 10.65
C SER A 482 30.30 8.84 10.88
N LYS A 483 31.31 8.73 10.02
CA LYS A 483 32.54 9.54 10.07
C LYS A 483 32.42 10.86 9.31
N ILE A 484 31.34 11.03 8.52
CA ILE A 484 31.11 12.25 7.76
C ILE A 484 30.59 13.33 8.71
N GLY A 485 31.31 14.43 8.82
CA GLY A 485 30.76 15.67 9.34
C GLY A 485 29.82 16.30 8.31
N PHE A 486 28.55 15.87 8.26
CA PHE A 486 27.57 16.39 7.31
C PHE A 486 27.38 17.90 7.51
N GLU A 487 27.76 18.70 6.51
CA GLU A 487 27.52 20.16 6.51
C GLU A 487 26.08 20.50 6.11
N ASP A 488 25.48 19.66 5.27
CA ASP A 488 24.08 19.77 4.84
C ASP A 488 23.15 19.12 5.88
N ALA A 489 22.27 19.94 6.46
CA ALA A 489 21.30 19.51 7.45
C ALA A 489 20.30 18.47 6.89
N GLU A 490 19.99 18.52 5.60
CA GLU A 490 19.10 17.55 4.96
C GLU A 490 19.77 16.19 4.81
N GLN A 491 21.06 16.15 4.44
CA GLN A 491 21.82 14.89 4.37
C GLN A 491 22.00 14.25 5.74
N LEU A 492 22.22 15.05 6.79
CA LEU A 492 22.26 14.55 8.16
C LEU A 492 20.91 13.95 8.59
N ALA A 493 19.81 14.63 8.26
CA ALA A 493 18.46 14.13 8.53
C ALA A 493 18.16 12.84 7.73
N GLU A 494 18.59 12.77 6.46
CA GLU A 494 18.47 11.56 5.65
C GLU A 494 19.27 10.39 6.24
N TYR A 495 20.49 10.63 6.72
CA TYR A 495 21.30 9.62 7.40
C TYR A 495 20.57 9.01 8.60
N TYR A 496 20.04 9.82 9.51
CA TYR A 496 19.25 9.32 10.65
C TYR A 496 17.96 8.62 10.20
N TYR A 497 17.28 9.17 9.19
CA TYR A 497 16.05 8.57 8.66
C TYR A 497 16.31 7.18 8.08
N GLN A 498 17.37 7.01 7.28
CA GLN A 498 17.76 5.71 6.70
C GLN A 498 18.13 4.70 7.78
N GLN A 499 18.85 5.10 8.83
CA GLN A 499 19.12 4.23 9.98
C GLN A 499 17.84 3.81 10.72
N CYS A 500 16.91 4.74 10.92
CA CYS A 500 15.61 4.45 11.52
C CYS A 500 14.82 3.45 10.65
N LEU A 501 14.72 3.67 9.34
CA LEU A 501 14.04 2.75 8.42
C LEU A 501 14.68 1.36 8.40
N PHE A 502 16.00 1.28 8.42
CA PHE A 502 16.72 0.01 8.48
C PHE A 502 16.42 -0.75 9.79
N THR A 503 16.51 -0.08 10.93
CA THR A 503 16.21 -0.72 12.23
C THR A 503 14.75 -1.13 12.37
N LEU A 504 13.81 -0.34 11.84
CA LEU A 504 12.39 -0.71 11.75
C LEU A 504 12.15 -1.92 10.84
N SER A 505 12.86 -2.02 9.71
CA SER A 505 12.76 -3.19 8.80
C SER A 505 13.27 -4.50 9.41
N ARG A 506 13.98 -4.42 10.54
CA ARG A 506 14.44 -5.54 11.36
C ARG A 506 13.67 -5.66 12.68
N PHE A 507 12.58 -4.91 12.83
CA PHE A 507 11.75 -4.86 14.03
C PHE A 507 12.52 -4.51 15.33
N ASN A 508 13.64 -3.80 15.22
CA ASN A 508 14.49 -3.42 16.36
C ASN A 508 14.08 -2.04 16.92
N TYR A 509 12.96 -2.04 17.64
CA TYR A 509 12.36 -0.82 18.19
C TYR A 509 13.24 -0.13 19.24
N SER A 510 14.06 -0.88 19.99
CA SER A 510 14.98 -0.31 20.99
C SER A 510 16.06 0.55 20.31
N LYS A 511 16.70 0.01 19.27
CA LYS A 511 17.71 0.75 18.50
C LYS A 511 17.11 1.95 17.77
N THR A 512 15.90 1.82 17.22
CA THR A 512 15.19 2.95 16.59
C THR A 512 14.93 4.08 17.59
N ASN A 513 14.53 3.79 18.84
CA ASN A 513 14.34 4.82 19.86
C ASN A 513 15.64 5.55 20.19
N LYS A 514 16.76 4.82 20.36
CA LYS A 514 18.07 5.46 20.60
C LYS A 514 18.49 6.40 19.47
N LEU A 515 18.27 5.98 18.22
CA LEU A 515 18.55 6.82 17.05
C LEU A 515 17.67 8.08 17.00
N LEU A 516 16.41 7.98 17.42
CA LEU A 516 15.54 9.15 17.53
C LEU A 516 15.98 10.12 18.63
N ASP A 517 16.49 9.61 19.75
CA ASP A 517 17.02 10.44 20.83
C ASP A 517 18.30 11.18 20.40
N GLU A 518 19.11 10.57 19.52
CA GLU A 518 20.30 11.17 18.90
C GLU A 518 19.95 12.18 17.77
N TRP A 519 18.81 12.00 17.10
CA TRP A 519 18.38 12.86 15.99
C TRP A 519 17.76 14.18 16.49
N THR A 520 18.61 15.19 16.64
CA THR A 520 18.24 16.54 17.10
C THR A 520 17.20 17.22 16.22
N GLU A 521 16.26 17.95 16.83
CA GLU A 521 15.22 18.68 16.10
C GLU A 521 15.83 19.85 15.31
N ASN A 522 15.37 20.04 14.07
CA ASN A 522 15.80 21.13 13.23
C ASN A 522 14.63 21.81 12.49
N TYR A 523 14.19 22.94 13.05
CA TYR A 523 13.08 23.73 12.51
C TYR A 523 13.39 24.35 11.13
N ASN A 524 14.65 24.42 10.69
CA ASN A 524 14.99 24.96 9.36
C ASN A 524 14.55 24.03 8.22
N ILE A 525 14.42 22.73 8.48
CA ILE A 525 14.04 21.69 7.52
C ILE A 525 12.71 21.03 7.94
N PRO A 526 11.59 21.78 7.95
CA PRO A 526 10.35 21.35 8.59
C PRO A 526 9.76 20.07 8.00
N TYR A 527 10.03 19.74 6.72
CA TYR A 527 9.53 18.49 6.14
C TYR A 527 10.31 17.25 6.59
N TRP A 528 11.59 17.40 6.94
CA TRP A 528 12.36 16.31 7.55
C TRP A 528 11.84 15.99 8.97
N GLU A 529 11.32 16.99 9.68
CA GLU A 529 10.58 16.78 10.94
C GLU A 529 9.29 15.96 10.75
N VAL A 530 8.60 16.11 9.61
CA VAL A 530 7.46 15.26 9.25
C VAL A 530 7.88 13.81 9.07
N ARG A 531 9.02 13.57 8.40
CA ARG A 531 9.60 12.22 8.27
C ARG A 531 10.03 11.67 9.62
N ARG A 532 10.58 12.49 10.52
CA ARG A 532 10.87 12.11 11.92
C ARG A 532 9.60 11.72 12.68
N ALA A 533 8.53 12.51 12.56
CA ALA A 533 7.21 12.19 13.12
C ALA A 533 6.66 10.85 12.63
N SER A 534 6.92 10.49 11.37
CA SER A 534 6.50 9.19 10.83
C SER A 534 7.16 7.98 11.51
N ILE A 535 8.38 8.14 12.04
CA ILE A 535 9.04 7.11 12.86
C ILE A 535 8.37 7.01 14.24
N PHE A 536 8.01 8.15 14.86
CA PHE A 536 7.22 8.14 16.11
C PHE A 536 5.87 7.44 15.92
N ILE A 537 5.17 7.66 14.80
CA ILE A 537 3.92 6.96 14.45
C ILE A 537 4.13 5.44 14.37
N GLU A 538 5.22 5.01 13.73
CA GLU A 538 5.54 3.58 13.64
C GLU A 538 5.86 3.00 15.02
N LEU A 539 6.53 3.74 15.90
CA LEU A 539 6.76 3.36 17.29
C LEU A 539 5.53 3.50 18.21
N ARG A 540 4.37 3.87 17.67
CA ARG A 540 3.11 4.10 18.43
C ARG A 540 3.18 5.26 19.43
N LYS A 541 4.19 6.13 19.31
CA LYS A 541 4.36 7.38 20.05
C LYS A 541 3.54 8.50 19.40
N TYR A 542 2.21 8.32 19.39
CA TYR A 542 1.30 9.17 18.63
C TYR A 542 1.25 10.61 19.15
N ASN A 543 1.41 10.82 20.46
CA ASN A 543 1.35 12.15 21.06
C ASN A 543 2.58 12.99 20.67
N GLU A 544 3.76 12.36 20.68
CA GLU A 544 5.02 12.95 20.23
C GLU A 544 4.96 13.27 18.74
N ALA A 545 4.47 12.33 17.93
CA ALA A 545 4.25 12.55 16.50
C ALA A 545 3.32 13.74 16.23
N GLU A 546 2.19 13.85 16.96
CA GLU A 546 1.25 14.96 16.81
C GLU A 546 1.93 16.30 17.09
N LYS A 547 2.70 16.38 18.17
CA LYS A 547 3.42 17.60 18.57
C LYS A 547 4.40 18.05 17.48
N VAL A 548 5.21 17.12 16.96
CA VAL A 548 6.17 17.42 15.88
C VAL A 548 5.46 17.88 14.60
N LEU A 549 4.40 17.20 14.19
CA LEU A 549 3.62 17.55 13.00
C LEU A 549 2.96 18.94 13.12
N LEU A 550 2.41 19.28 14.28
CA LEU A 550 1.80 20.60 14.51
C LEU A 550 2.85 21.72 14.49
N ASN A 551 4.04 21.49 15.04
CA ASN A 551 5.13 22.45 15.00
C ASN A 551 5.60 22.67 13.55
N ALA A 552 5.86 21.60 12.80
CA ALA A 552 6.24 21.67 11.40
C ALA A 552 5.18 22.39 10.54
N LEU A 553 3.90 22.08 10.74
CA LEU A 553 2.78 22.74 10.06
C LEU A 553 2.77 24.25 10.34
N ASN A 554 2.94 24.65 11.60
CA ASN A 554 2.95 26.05 11.98
C ASN A 554 4.13 26.79 11.34
N ASP A 555 5.31 26.17 11.25
CA ASP A 555 6.48 26.80 10.66
C ASP A 555 6.38 26.91 9.13
N ILE A 556 5.82 25.89 8.45
CA ILE A 556 5.52 25.96 7.02
C ILE A 556 4.53 27.09 6.73
N ARG A 557 3.47 27.22 7.54
CA ARG A 557 2.47 28.30 7.39
C ARG A 557 3.05 29.69 7.65
N LYS A 558 3.97 29.83 8.60
CA LYS A 558 4.69 31.11 8.84
C LYS A 558 5.58 31.49 7.66
N ARG A 559 6.16 30.52 6.95
CA ARG A 559 6.98 30.76 5.75
C ARG A 559 6.12 31.10 4.54
N ASN A 560 4.95 30.47 4.40
CA ASN A 560 4.06 30.66 3.26
C ASN A 560 2.97 31.72 3.52
N VAL A 561 3.38 32.95 3.85
CA VAL A 561 2.44 34.05 4.16
C VAL A 561 1.60 34.45 2.94
N GLU A 562 2.20 34.46 1.75
CA GLU A 562 1.53 34.80 0.49
C GLU A 562 0.60 33.68 0.00
N GLY A 563 0.80 32.45 0.46
CA GLY A 563 -0.06 31.30 0.15
C GLY A 563 0.06 30.77 -1.28
N ASN A 564 1.14 31.11 -1.99
CA ASN A 564 1.38 30.78 -3.41
C ASN A 564 2.61 29.89 -3.64
N ASP A 565 3.40 29.57 -2.60
CA ASP A 565 4.59 28.72 -2.70
C ASP A 565 4.20 27.24 -2.84
N ILE A 566 4.52 26.63 -4.00
CA ILE A 566 4.14 25.25 -4.34
C ILE A 566 4.79 24.22 -3.40
N GLU A 567 6.05 24.41 -3.02
CA GLU A 567 6.75 23.50 -2.11
C GLU A 567 6.01 23.46 -0.79
N LEU A 568 5.81 24.63 -0.19
CA LEU A 568 5.20 24.77 1.13
C LEU A 568 3.73 24.35 1.13
N LEU A 569 2.98 24.61 0.06
CA LEU A 569 1.60 24.13 -0.11
C LEU A 569 1.53 22.60 -0.22
N SER A 570 2.45 21.99 -0.97
CA SER A 570 2.56 20.54 -1.10
C SER A 570 2.86 19.90 0.26
N GLN A 571 3.85 20.44 0.99
CA GLN A 571 4.21 20.00 2.34
C GLN A 571 3.03 20.16 3.33
N GLU A 572 2.36 21.30 3.33
CA GLU A 572 1.17 21.57 4.17
C GLU A 572 0.10 20.49 3.93
N SER A 573 -0.22 20.19 2.67
CA SER A 573 -1.27 19.23 2.32
C SER A 573 -0.99 17.82 2.86
N TRP A 574 0.24 17.32 2.75
CA TRP A 574 0.63 16.02 3.28
C TRP A 574 0.59 15.97 4.82
N ILE A 575 1.02 17.02 5.50
CA ILE A 575 0.97 17.10 6.98
C ILE A 575 -0.48 17.06 7.46
N LEU A 576 -1.38 17.80 6.81
CA LEU A 576 -2.80 17.80 7.15
C LEU A 576 -3.43 16.42 6.94
N LYS A 577 -3.06 15.71 5.86
CA LYS A 577 -3.52 14.33 5.61
C LYS A 577 -3.14 13.39 6.77
N ILE A 578 -1.89 13.45 7.24
CA ILE A 578 -1.41 12.63 8.37
C ILE A 578 -2.12 13.01 9.68
N LEU A 579 -2.19 14.31 10.01
CA LEU A 579 -2.81 14.81 11.23
C LEU A 579 -4.31 14.47 11.33
N ASN A 580 -5.04 14.52 10.21
CA ASN A 580 -6.47 14.20 10.18
C ASN A 580 -6.73 12.76 10.62
N VAL A 581 -5.92 11.83 10.16
CA VAL A 581 -6.02 10.42 10.55
C VAL A 581 -5.55 10.21 11.98
N LEU A 582 -4.45 10.86 12.39
CA LEU A 582 -3.95 10.78 13.76
C LEU A 582 -4.98 11.25 14.80
N LYS A 583 -5.79 12.28 14.48
CA LYS A 583 -6.81 12.84 15.39
C LYS A 583 -8.15 12.11 15.40
N ASN A 584 -8.31 11.00 14.67
CA ASN A 584 -9.57 10.27 14.53
C ASN A 584 -10.77 11.17 14.19
N ARG A 585 -10.59 12.23 13.38
CA ARG A 585 -11.72 13.10 12.97
C ARG A 585 -12.45 12.42 11.81
N PRO A 586 -13.70 11.94 11.98
CA PRO A 586 -14.47 11.39 10.88
C PRO A 586 -14.92 12.54 9.98
N GLY A 587 -14.57 12.48 8.70
CA GLY A 587 -15.00 13.46 7.71
C GLY A 587 -14.00 14.60 7.49
N HIS A 588 -13.91 14.97 6.22
CA HIS A 588 -13.10 16.07 5.70
C HIS A 588 -13.65 17.41 6.19
N THR A 589 -13.34 17.82 7.42
CA THR A 589 -13.40 19.24 7.74
C THR A 589 -12.17 19.89 7.13
N ASN A 590 -12.36 20.42 5.92
CA ASN A 590 -11.39 21.19 5.15
C ASN A 590 -10.64 22.18 6.04
N LEU A 591 -9.32 22.03 6.10
CA LEU A 591 -8.41 22.83 6.93
C LEU A 591 -7.84 24.05 6.20
N PHE A 592 -8.29 24.28 4.97
CA PHE A 592 -8.25 25.62 4.40
C PHE A 592 -9.50 26.34 4.86
N ASN A 593 -9.32 27.46 5.56
CA ASN A 593 -10.42 28.27 6.08
C ASN A 593 -11.35 28.84 4.96
N SER A 594 -11.04 28.61 3.67
CA SER A 594 -11.83 29.02 2.51
C SER A 594 -11.83 27.96 1.38
N ILE A 595 -12.97 27.84 0.68
CA ILE A 595 -13.17 26.97 -0.50
C ILE A 595 -12.21 27.38 -1.65
N GLU A 596 -11.98 28.68 -1.82
CA GLU A 596 -11.10 29.25 -2.84
C GLU A 596 -9.65 28.74 -2.72
N ARG A 597 -9.14 28.59 -1.48
CA ARG A 597 -7.79 28.09 -1.25
C ARG A 597 -7.69 26.58 -1.52
N GLU A 598 -8.77 25.84 -1.34
CA GLU A 598 -8.84 24.41 -1.71
C GLU A 598 -8.81 24.23 -3.24
N GLU A 599 -9.59 25.01 -3.98
CA GLU A 599 -9.56 25.00 -5.45
C GLU A 599 -8.19 25.44 -5.98
N PHE A 600 -7.59 26.47 -5.38
CA PHE A 600 -6.25 26.95 -5.73
C PHE A 600 -5.17 25.87 -5.57
N VAL A 601 -5.18 25.12 -4.46
CA VAL A 601 -4.23 24.01 -4.21
C VAL A 601 -4.41 22.87 -5.22
N LYS A 602 -5.65 22.58 -5.63
CA LYS A 602 -5.94 21.58 -6.68
C LYS A 602 -5.44 22.05 -8.05
N VAL A 603 -5.61 23.33 -8.37
CA VAL A 603 -5.09 23.95 -9.59
C VAL A 603 -3.57 23.97 -9.60
N LEU A 604 -2.87 23.94 -8.47
CA LEU A 604 -1.40 23.86 -8.43
C LEU A 604 -0.84 22.43 -8.29
N ASN A 605 -1.69 21.39 -8.44
CA ASN A 605 -1.32 19.98 -8.23
C ASN A 605 -0.69 19.69 -6.84
N CYS A 606 -1.08 20.45 -5.81
CA CYS A 606 -0.53 20.33 -4.45
C CYS A 606 -1.42 19.51 -3.49
N ASP A 607 -2.62 19.08 -3.93
CA ASP A 607 -3.56 18.32 -3.11
C ASP A 607 -3.09 16.87 -2.88
N ALA A 608 -2.64 16.57 -1.66
CA ALA A 608 -2.17 15.26 -1.25
C ALA A 608 -3.21 14.14 -1.45
N ASN A 609 -4.52 14.42 -1.35
CA ASN A 609 -5.54 13.39 -1.58
C ASN A 609 -5.63 13.01 -3.05
N ARG A 610 -5.66 14.00 -3.94
CA ARG A 610 -5.63 13.77 -5.38
C ARG A 610 -4.36 13.01 -5.80
N ILE A 611 -3.19 13.46 -5.33
CA ILE A 611 -1.92 12.82 -5.66
C ILE A 611 -1.85 11.38 -5.16
N TYR A 612 -2.37 11.13 -3.96
CA TYR A 612 -2.50 9.80 -3.39
C TYR A 612 -3.37 8.90 -4.28
N GLU A 613 -4.59 9.34 -4.63
CA GLU A 613 -5.48 8.61 -5.55
C GLU A 613 -4.84 8.35 -6.92
N GLU A 614 -4.08 9.31 -7.46
CA GLU A 614 -3.38 9.17 -8.73
C GLU A 614 -2.34 8.03 -8.73
N VAL A 615 -1.61 7.83 -7.62
CA VAL A 615 -0.63 6.74 -7.45
C VAL A 615 -1.36 5.41 -7.29
N VAL A 616 -2.38 5.40 -6.44
CA VAL A 616 -3.13 4.24 -5.98
C VAL A 616 -3.97 3.62 -7.12
N THR A 617 -4.66 4.45 -7.91
CA THR A 617 -5.40 4.03 -9.12
C THR A 617 -4.51 3.47 -10.23
N GLY A 618 -3.19 3.75 -10.18
CA GLY A 618 -2.22 3.13 -11.07
C GLY A 618 -2.10 1.62 -10.89
N VAL A 619 -2.41 1.10 -9.69
CA VAL A 619 -2.37 -0.34 -9.37
C VAL A 619 -3.67 -1.04 -9.80
N ASP A 620 -4.82 -0.38 -9.69
CA ASP A 620 -6.14 -0.98 -9.99
C ASP A 620 -6.32 -1.39 -11.45
N ASN A 621 -5.80 -0.59 -12.38
CA ASN A 621 -5.96 -0.82 -13.81
C ASN A 621 -5.30 -2.11 -14.31
N ASN A 622 -4.50 -2.78 -13.46
CA ASN A 622 -3.82 -4.03 -13.79
C ASN A 622 -4.45 -5.25 -13.09
N LEU A 623 -5.57 -5.11 -12.39
CA LEU A 623 -6.19 -6.21 -11.63
C LEU A 623 -7.03 -7.14 -12.51
N ILE A 624 -6.65 -8.41 -12.59
CA ILE A 624 -7.40 -9.52 -13.17
C ILE A 624 -8.07 -10.29 -12.03
N LYS A 625 -9.38 -10.51 -12.08
CA LYS A 625 -10.07 -11.41 -11.13
C LYS A 625 -9.64 -12.85 -11.35
N GLN A 626 -9.23 -13.57 -10.29
CA GLN A 626 -8.95 -15.00 -10.32
C GLN A 626 -10.05 -15.81 -9.59
N GLN A 627 -10.15 -17.08 -10.00
CA GLN A 627 -11.03 -18.12 -9.46
C GLN A 627 -10.62 -18.59 -8.07
N ASP A 628 -11.52 -19.32 -7.41
CA ASP A 628 -11.45 -19.81 -6.04
C ASP A 628 -10.11 -20.48 -5.68
N LYS A 629 -9.32 -19.85 -4.78
CA LYS A 629 -8.24 -20.55 -4.09
C LYS A 629 -8.84 -21.35 -2.93
N GLN A 630 -8.72 -22.68 -2.96
CA GLN A 630 -8.90 -23.52 -1.78
C GLN A 630 -7.67 -23.37 -0.90
N ASN A 631 -7.80 -22.67 0.23
CA ASN A 631 -6.70 -22.60 1.19
C ASN A 631 -6.66 -23.90 2.00
N VAL A 632 -5.53 -24.61 2.03
CA VAL A 632 -5.29 -25.73 2.96
C VAL A 632 -4.79 -25.17 4.31
N SER A 633 -5.04 -25.87 5.42
CA SER A 633 -4.47 -25.46 6.72
C SER A 633 -2.95 -25.48 6.70
N PHE A 634 -2.34 -24.58 7.48
CA PHE A 634 -0.90 -24.60 7.72
C PHE A 634 -0.49 -25.79 8.58
N ASP A 635 -1.34 -26.26 9.50
CA ASP A 635 -0.97 -27.36 10.40
C ASP A 635 -1.27 -28.71 9.73
N PRO A 636 -0.36 -29.70 9.78
CA PRO A 636 -0.58 -31.02 9.19
C PRO A 636 -1.81 -31.73 9.77
N GLY A 637 -2.50 -32.52 8.94
CA GLY A 637 -3.68 -33.31 9.35
C GLY A 637 -4.97 -32.51 9.58
N ILE A 638 -4.97 -31.21 9.31
CA ILE A 638 -6.17 -30.36 9.41
C ILE A 638 -6.53 -29.86 8.01
N GLU A 639 -7.72 -30.18 7.52
CA GLU A 639 -8.25 -29.59 6.29
C GLU A 639 -9.25 -28.49 6.62
N ILE A 640 -9.01 -27.28 6.12
CA ILE A 640 -9.97 -26.17 6.20
C ILE A 640 -10.13 -25.62 4.79
N LYS A 641 -10.99 -26.23 3.96
CA LYS A 641 -11.27 -25.69 2.62
C LYS A 641 -12.00 -24.34 2.75
N ASN A 642 -11.28 -23.24 2.54
CA ASN A 642 -11.86 -21.91 2.41
C ASN A 642 -11.69 -21.44 0.97
N MET A 643 -12.79 -21.18 0.27
CA MET A 643 -12.76 -20.52 -1.04
C MET A 643 -12.59 -19.01 -0.88
N THR A 644 -11.61 -18.45 -1.58
CA THR A 644 -11.41 -17.00 -1.64
C THR A 644 -11.26 -16.53 -3.07
N PHE A 645 -12.07 -15.54 -3.45
CA PHE A 645 -11.94 -14.78 -4.69
C PHE A 645 -10.81 -13.76 -4.54
N GLY A 646 -9.73 -13.91 -5.31
CA GLY A 646 -8.58 -13.01 -5.30
C GLY A 646 -8.37 -12.35 -6.66
N ASN A 647 -7.85 -11.12 -6.67
CA ASN A 647 -7.40 -10.47 -7.90
C ASN A 647 -5.89 -10.73 -8.08
N ARG A 648 -5.47 -11.22 -9.24
CA ARG A 648 -4.06 -11.29 -9.67
C ARG A 648 -3.76 -10.06 -10.53
N SER A 649 -2.61 -9.40 -10.39
CA SER A 649 -2.30 -8.24 -11.27
C SER A 649 -1.40 -8.59 -12.46
N ASP A 650 -1.57 -7.88 -13.57
CA ASP A 650 -0.61 -7.85 -14.66
C ASP A 650 0.69 -7.14 -14.20
N ARG A 651 1.83 -7.61 -14.71
CA ARG A 651 3.19 -7.44 -14.17
C ARG A 651 3.76 -6.03 -14.34
N ASN A 652 3.07 -4.99 -13.90
CA ASN A 652 3.66 -3.66 -13.85
C ASN A 652 4.24 -3.36 -12.47
N PHE A 653 5.37 -4.03 -12.16
CA PHE A 653 6.15 -3.85 -10.90
C PHE A 653 6.44 -2.37 -10.58
N ARG A 654 6.50 -1.52 -11.61
CA ARG A 654 6.62 -0.06 -11.48
C ARG A 654 5.51 0.55 -10.62
N ASN A 655 4.24 0.24 -10.89
CA ASN A 655 3.13 0.89 -10.18
C ASN A 655 3.04 0.39 -8.73
N VAL A 656 3.44 -0.87 -8.49
CA VAL A 656 3.50 -1.49 -7.16
C VAL A 656 4.52 -0.79 -6.26
N ILE A 657 5.75 -0.56 -6.75
CA ILE A 657 6.82 0.07 -5.94
C ILE A 657 6.53 1.55 -5.65
N GLN A 658 5.78 2.24 -6.52
CA GLN A 658 5.41 3.65 -6.34
C GLN A 658 4.60 3.90 -5.06
N ILE A 659 3.75 2.96 -4.64
CA ILE A 659 2.97 3.10 -3.39
C ILE A 659 3.93 3.14 -2.19
N PHE A 660 4.87 2.21 -2.09
CA PHE A 660 5.82 2.15 -0.97
C PHE A 660 6.74 3.37 -0.97
N LYS A 661 7.23 3.79 -2.14
CA LYS A 661 8.05 5.00 -2.26
C LYS A 661 7.29 6.28 -1.89
N MET A 662 6.01 6.39 -2.25
CA MET A 662 5.17 7.51 -1.82
C MET A 662 5.03 7.54 -0.30
N ILE A 663 4.75 6.40 0.33
CA ILE A 663 4.59 6.29 1.79
C ILE A 663 5.87 6.73 2.52
N GLU A 664 7.04 6.23 2.08
CA GLU A 664 8.33 6.59 2.66
C GLU A 664 8.68 8.08 2.46
N LYS A 665 8.48 8.62 1.25
CA LYS A 665 8.87 10.00 0.89
C LYS A 665 7.99 11.06 1.56
N THR A 666 6.70 10.76 1.74
CA THR A 666 5.72 11.66 2.35
C THR A 666 5.74 11.64 3.87
N GLY A 667 6.26 10.58 4.50
CA GLY A 667 6.10 10.35 5.95
C GLY A 667 4.75 9.76 6.32
N LEU A 668 3.95 9.29 5.35
CA LEU A 668 2.76 8.49 5.63
C LEU A 668 3.17 7.11 6.15
N ARG A 669 2.24 6.39 6.78
CA ARG A 669 2.42 4.99 7.21
C ARG A 669 1.21 4.16 6.82
N HIS A 670 1.41 2.86 6.55
CA HIS A 670 0.34 1.94 6.17
C HIS A 670 -0.82 1.91 7.17
N ARG A 671 -0.50 2.07 8.46
CA ARG A 671 -1.47 2.10 9.54
C ARG A 671 -1.16 3.24 10.52
N ILE A 672 -2.18 4.02 10.83
CA ILE A 672 -2.14 5.02 11.89
C ILE A 672 -3.34 4.74 12.81
N ARG A 673 -3.07 4.37 14.06
CA ARG A 673 -4.08 3.88 15.03
C ARG A 673 -4.90 2.73 14.44
N ASN A 674 -6.19 2.95 14.21
CA ASN A 674 -7.13 1.97 13.67
C ASN A 674 -7.40 2.15 12.17
N THR A 675 -6.85 3.20 11.55
CA THR A 675 -7.03 3.47 10.12
C THR A 675 -5.91 2.82 9.33
N VAL A 676 -6.30 2.07 8.30
CA VAL A 676 -5.40 1.40 7.36
C VAL A 676 -5.52 2.08 6.01
N PHE A 677 -4.40 2.49 5.43
CA PHE A 677 -4.33 3.15 4.12
C PHE A 677 -4.23 2.10 3.00
N ASP A 678 -5.17 2.16 2.05
CA ASP A 678 -5.21 1.30 0.85
C ASP A 678 -4.90 -0.18 1.07
N LYS A 679 -5.60 -0.76 2.04
CA LYS A 679 -5.48 -2.17 2.40
C LYS A 679 -5.39 -3.07 1.16
N ASP A 680 -6.35 -2.99 0.25
CA ASP A 680 -6.43 -3.91 -0.89
C ASP A 680 -5.21 -3.80 -1.83
N ARG A 681 -4.76 -2.58 -2.13
CA ARG A 681 -3.63 -2.37 -3.07
C ARG A 681 -2.29 -2.68 -2.44
N VAL A 682 -2.12 -2.44 -1.14
CA VAL A 682 -0.90 -2.88 -0.40
C VAL A 682 -0.82 -4.41 -0.37
N LEU A 683 -1.96 -5.10 -0.27
CA LEU A 683 -2.01 -6.56 -0.32
C LEU A 683 -1.60 -7.10 -1.69
N ILE A 684 -2.17 -6.54 -2.76
CA ILE A 684 -1.79 -6.86 -4.14
C ILE A 684 -0.29 -6.61 -4.34
N ALA A 685 0.18 -5.43 -3.93
CA ALA A 685 1.57 -5.05 -4.02
C ALA A 685 2.51 -6.04 -3.30
N SER A 686 2.11 -6.52 -2.12
CA SER A 686 2.88 -7.50 -1.34
C SER A 686 2.92 -8.89 -1.99
N GLU A 687 1.80 -9.34 -2.59
CA GLU A 687 1.76 -10.59 -3.36
C GLU A 687 2.70 -10.53 -4.58
N HIS A 688 2.73 -9.40 -5.29
CA HIS A 688 3.66 -9.19 -6.41
C HIS A 688 5.13 -9.21 -5.98
N ILE A 689 5.48 -8.53 -4.89
CA ILE A 689 6.84 -8.51 -4.36
C ILE A 689 7.29 -9.91 -3.94
N SER A 690 6.40 -10.70 -3.34
CA SER A 690 6.72 -12.08 -2.97
C SER A 690 7.00 -12.97 -4.19
N HIS A 691 6.29 -12.79 -5.31
CA HIS A 691 6.53 -13.56 -6.54
C HIS A 691 7.87 -13.22 -7.20
N GLU A 692 8.39 -12.02 -7.02
CA GLU A 692 9.73 -11.60 -7.48
C GLU A 692 10.84 -12.03 -6.49
N ASN A 693 10.59 -13.07 -5.69
CA ASN A 693 11.53 -13.66 -4.73
C ASN A 693 11.95 -12.74 -3.57
N ASN A 694 11.12 -11.75 -3.21
CA ASN A 694 11.38 -10.87 -2.06
C ASN A 694 10.34 -11.07 -0.95
N LEU A 695 10.25 -12.30 -0.45
CA LEU A 695 9.30 -12.72 0.58
C LEU A 695 9.41 -11.86 1.85
N ARG A 696 10.63 -11.49 2.24
CA ARG A 696 10.88 -10.74 3.46
C ARG A 696 10.30 -9.33 3.42
N LEU A 697 10.40 -8.62 2.29
CA LEU A 697 9.80 -7.29 2.14
C LEU A 697 8.27 -7.36 2.20
N ALA A 698 7.68 -8.39 1.59
CA ALA A 698 6.25 -8.63 1.66
C ALA A 698 5.77 -8.87 3.11
N ILE A 699 6.51 -9.66 3.89
CA ILE A 699 6.21 -9.92 5.31
C ILE A 699 6.25 -8.61 6.12
N ASN A 700 7.28 -7.78 5.95
CA ASN A 700 7.40 -6.50 6.65
C ASN A 700 6.19 -5.59 6.38
N ASN A 701 5.83 -5.43 5.10
CA ASN A 701 4.69 -4.60 4.71
C ASN A 701 3.35 -5.11 5.29
N LEU A 702 3.15 -6.44 5.34
CA LEU A 702 1.94 -7.04 5.92
C LEU A 702 1.87 -6.90 7.45
N ILE A 703 3.01 -6.94 8.13
CA ILE A 703 3.11 -6.69 9.57
C ILE A 703 2.77 -5.22 9.87
N GLU A 704 3.32 -4.27 9.12
CA GLU A 704 3.02 -2.84 9.25
C GLU A 704 1.53 -2.54 8.97
N LEU A 705 0.94 -3.20 7.97
CA LEU A 705 -0.49 -3.09 7.63
C LEU A 705 -1.40 -3.64 8.74
N GLY A 706 -0.91 -4.59 9.54
CA GLY A 706 -1.68 -5.24 10.59
C GLY A 706 -2.63 -6.34 10.09
N ASN A 707 -2.39 -6.95 8.93
CA ASN A 707 -3.33 -7.87 8.28
C ASN A 707 -2.96 -9.35 8.45
N LYS A 708 -3.54 -9.98 9.48
CA LYS A 708 -3.31 -11.41 9.79
C LYS A 708 -3.74 -12.35 8.66
N LYS A 709 -4.94 -12.17 8.08
CA LYS A 709 -5.50 -13.13 7.10
C LYS A 709 -4.58 -13.29 5.88
N TYR A 710 -4.09 -12.17 5.36
CA TYR A 710 -3.20 -12.20 4.20
C TYR A 710 -1.79 -12.67 4.55
N LEU A 711 -1.26 -12.29 5.73
CA LEU A 711 0.00 -12.85 6.22
C LEU A 711 -0.05 -14.38 6.30
N GLN A 712 -1.18 -14.93 6.76
CA GLN A 712 -1.41 -16.38 6.81
C GLN A 712 -1.53 -17.04 5.42
N GLY A 713 -2.09 -16.34 4.44
CA GLY A 713 -2.16 -16.80 3.05
C GLY A 713 -0.83 -16.68 2.28
N LEU A 714 0.03 -15.74 2.67
CA LEU A 714 1.39 -15.59 2.13
C LEU A 714 2.31 -16.69 2.70
N LEU A 715 2.25 -16.89 4.02
CA LEU A 715 3.10 -17.81 4.77
C LEU A 715 2.53 -19.23 4.81
N VAL A 716 2.05 -19.76 3.68
CA VAL A 716 1.69 -21.18 3.59
C VAL A 716 2.93 -22.07 3.74
N ARG A 717 2.72 -23.35 4.06
CA ARG A 717 3.82 -24.29 4.37
C ARG A 717 4.83 -24.38 3.22
N GLU A 718 4.32 -24.40 2.00
CA GLU A 718 5.08 -24.52 0.77
C GLU A 718 5.98 -23.30 0.56
N THR A 719 5.48 -22.08 0.80
CA THR A 719 6.25 -20.84 0.69
C THR A 719 7.44 -20.85 1.65
N ILE A 720 7.23 -21.29 2.90
CA ILE A 720 8.30 -21.36 3.90
C ILE A 720 9.27 -22.51 3.60
N ALA A 721 8.75 -23.64 3.09
CA ALA A 721 9.57 -24.78 2.71
C ALA A 721 10.52 -24.47 1.54
N ILE A 722 10.15 -23.62 0.59
CA ILE A 722 11.03 -23.21 -0.53
C ILE A 722 11.89 -21.98 -0.24
N ALA A 723 11.65 -21.28 0.86
CA ALA A 723 12.44 -20.11 1.24
C ALA A 723 13.91 -20.49 1.46
N ASP A 724 14.80 -19.58 1.07
CA ASP A 724 16.24 -19.75 1.28
C ASP A 724 16.59 -19.71 2.77
N GLU A 725 17.63 -20.47 3.13
CA GLU A 725 18.02 -20.68 4.52
C GLU A 725 18.48 -19.37 5.20
N GLU A 726 19.16 -18.49 4.45
CA GLU A 726 19.60 -17.18 4.92
C GLU A 726 18.42 -16.27 5.28
N THR A 727 17.39 -16.21 4.43
CA THR A 727 16.16 -15.46 4.71
C THR A 727 15.41 -16.01 5.91
N VAL A 728 15.27 -17.34 6.03
CA VAL A 728 14.60 -17.96 7.19
C VAL A 728 15.33 -17.64 8.49
N ASN A 729 16.65 -17.83 8.52
CA ASN A 729 17.46 -17.60 9.72
C ASN A 729 17.50 -16.13 10.10
N SER A 730 17.72 -15.22 9.14
CA SER A 730 17.76 -13.79 9.41
C SER A 730 16.41 -13.24 9.86
N LEU A 731 15.29 -13.74 9.29
CA LEU A 731 13.95 -13.38 9.70
C LEU A 731 13.62 -13.91 11.10
N PHE A 732 14.00 -15.16 11.40
CA PHE A 732 13.87 -15.74 12.73
C PHE A 732 14.56 -14.89 13.79
N MET A 733 15.84 -14.56 13.60
CA MET A 733 16.62 -13.80 14.57
C MET A 733 16.00 -12.43 14.87
N ASP A 734 15.60 -11.70 13.83
CA ASP A 734 15.01 -10.37 13.97
C ASP A 734 13.63 -10.41 14.64
N ILE A 735 12.78 -11.39 14.29
CA ILE A 735 11.46 -11.55 14.91
C ILE A 735 11.58 -12.04 16.36
N TRP A 736 12.42 -13.04 16.62
CA TRP A 736 12.62 -13.60 17.96
C TRP A 736 13.11 -12.52 18.93
N GLU A 737 14.13 -11.75 18.53
CA GLU A 737 14.67 -10.66 19.34
C GLU A 737 13.61 -9.55 19.54
N SER A 738 12.84 -9.23 18.49
CA SER A 738 11.75 -8.24 18.58
C SER A 738 10.63 -8.66 19.53
N VAL A 739 10.18 -9.93 19.46
CA VAL A 739 9.17 -10.48 20.37
C VAL A 739 9.68 -10.46 21.80
N LYS A 740 10.93 -10.84 22.04
CA LYS A 740 11.58 -10.77 23.36
C LYS A 740 11.64 -9.34 23.91
N GLN A 741 12.01 -8.37 23.07
CA GLN A 741 12.05 -6.95 23.45
C GLN A 741 10.65 -6.40 23.75
N LEU A 742 9.67 -6.63 22.88
CA LEU A 742 8.28 -6.23 23.10
C LEU A 742 7.72 -6.85 24.37
N HIS A 743 8.06 -8.11 24.64
CA HIS A 743 7.69 -8.80 25.85
C HIS A 743 8.29 -8.13 27.10
N SER A 744 9.58 -7.79 27.07
CA SER A 744 10.26 -7.08 28.17
C SER A 744 9.70 -5.67 28.40
N LEU A 745 9.47 -4.90 27.34
CA LEU A 745 8.85 -3.56 27.43
C LEU A 745 7.45 -3.63 28.03
N LYS A 746 6.71 -4.70 27.73
CA LYS A 746 5.40 -4.96 28.33
C LYS A 746 5.51 -5.21 29.83
N GLN A 747 6.40 -6.10 30.28
CA GLN A 747 6.59 -6.40 31.71
C GLN A 747 6.90 -5.13 32.52
N ASN A 748 7.56 -4.15 31.90
CA ASN A 748 7.88 -2.85 32.50
C ASN A 748 6.76 -1.79 32.41
N ASN A 749 5.55 -2.15 31.94
CA ASN A 749 4.41 -1.24 31.71
C ASN A 749 4.70 -0.07 30.75
N GLN A 750 5.61 -0.25 29.81
CA GLN A 750 6.02 0.78 28.84
C GLN A 750 5.28 0.68 27.49
N LEU A 751 4.41 -0.33 27.31
CA LEU A 751 3.73 -0.60 26.05
C LEU A 751 2.26 -0.97 26.26
N ASP A 752 1.36 -0.29 25.53
CA ASP A 752 -0.07 -0.57 25.53
C ASP A 752 -0.44 -1.58 24.43
N LEU A 753 -0.67 -2.83 24.83
CA LEU A 753 -0.90 -3.97 23.92
C LEU A 753 -2.27 -4.06 23.21
N PRO A 754 -3.41 -3.59 23.77
CA PRO A 754 -4.72 -3.74 23.12
C PRO A 754 -4.79 -3.12 21.72
N GLU A 755 -4.00 -2.07 21.47
CA GLU A 755 -4.01 -1.33 20.20
C GLU A 755 -2.92 -1.77 19.21
N ASP A 756 -1.94 -2.58 19.61
CA ASP A 756 -0.81 -2.95 18.75
C ASP A 756 -0.92 -4.38 18.18
N PRO A 757 -1.36 -4.55 16.91
CA PRO A 757 -1.46 -5.86 16.30
C PRO A 757 -0.11 -6.49 15.96
N ARG A 758 1.02 -5.80 16.10
CA ARG A 758 2.33 -6.33 15.68
C ARG A 758 2.77 -7.51 16.54
N PHE A 759 2.53 -7.47 17.85
CA PHE A 759 2.95 -8.55 18.76
C PHE A 759 2.34 -9.90 18.36
N LYS A 760 1.01 -9.95 18.13
CA LYS A 760 0.34 -11.17 17.65
C LYS A 760 0.81 -11.61 16.26
N LEU A 761 1.10 -10.66 15.37
CA LEU A 761 1.56 -10.97 14.00
C LEU A 761 2.97 -11.56 14.02
N LEU A 762 3.88 -11.00 14.82
CA LEU A 762 5.23 -11.51 15.00
C LEU A 762 5.23 -12.93 15.58
N ILE A 763 4.39 -13.21 16.59
CA ILE A 763 4.22 -14.58 17.13
C ILE A 763 3.67 -15.53 16.06
N GLU A 764 2.70 -15.10 15.24
CA GLU A 764 2.18 -15.93 14.14
C GLU A 764 3.25 -16.22 13.10
N VAL A 765 4.09 -15.24 12.70
CA VAL A 765 5.22 -15.50 11.79
C VAL A 765 6.21 -16.48 12.42
N LEU A 766 6.62 -16.23 13.67
CA LEU A 766 7.55 -17.08 14.41
C LEU A 766 7.05 -18.53 14.46
N SER A 767 5.75 -18.71 14.77
CA SER A 767 5.13 -20.03 14.82
C SER A 767 5.20 -20.79 13.50
N ARG A 768 5.13 -20.10 12.36
CA ARG A 768 5.19 -20.73 11.03
C ARG A 768 6.61 -21.05 10.60
N LEU A 769 7.60 -20.24 11.00
CA LEU A 769 9.00 -20.50 10.70
C LEU A 769 9.52 -21.78 11.36
N THR A 770 8.91 -22.23 12.46
CA THR A 770 9.29 -23.45 13.22
C THR A 770 9.52 -24.69 12.34
N ILE A 771 8.83 -24.84 11.21
CA ILE A 771 9.00 -25.99 10.32
C ILE A 771 10.42 -26.09 9.71
N ARG A 772 11.12 -24.96 9.57
CA ARG A 772 12.47 -24.84 8.99
C ARG A 772 13.57 -24.59 10.04
N LEU A 773 13.22 -24.30 11.28
CA LEU A 773 14.20 -23.97 12.32
C LEU A 773 15.01 -25.20 12.74
N ASN A 774 16.28 -24.96 13.10
CA ASN A 774 17.14 -26.00 13.67
C ASN A 774 16.82 -26.26 15.16
N LYS A 775 17.49 -27.25 15.76
CA LYS A 775 17.20 -27.68 17.15
C LYS A 775 17.40 -26.55 18.18
N ASP A 776 18.45 -25.76 18.04
CA ASP A 776 18.77 -24.68 18.98
C ASP A 776 17.76 -23.53 18.85
N GLN A 777 17.43 -23.13 17.62
CA GLN A 777 16.42 -22.12 17.34
C GLN A 777 15.02 -22.53 17.82
N LEU A 778 14.66 -23.82 17.67
CA LEU A 778 13.40 -24.34 18.21
C LEU A 778 13.39 -24.31 19.74
N GLN A 779 14.52 -24.59 20.39
CA GLN A 779 14.66 -24.48 21.85
C GLN A 779 14.52 -23.03 22.32
N ASP A 780 15.12 -22.07 21.61
CA ASP A 780 14.99 -20.64 21.89
C ASP A 780 13.54 -20.15 21.72
N CYS A 781 12.84 -20.65 20.70
CA CYS A 781 11.41 -20.46 20.49
C CYS A 781 10.58 -21.00 21.66
N PHE A 782 10.89 -22.22 22.12
CA PHE A 782 10.19 -22.87 23.23
C PHE A 782 10.37 -22.08 24.53
N GLN A 783 11.60 -21.69 24.85
CA GLN A 783 11.91 -20.90 26.02
C GLN A 783 11.18 -19.54 26.01
N LEU A 784 11.18 -18.85 24.86
CA LEU A 784 10.43 -17.60 24.70
C LEU A 784 8.92 -17.81 24.86
N ALA A 785 8.35 -18.89 24.30
CA ALA A 785 6.93 -19.21 24.47
C ALA A 785 6.58 -19.48 25.94
N VAL A 786 7.44 -20.16 26.69
CA VAL A 786 7.33 -20.39 28.14
C VAL A 786 7.38 -19.06 28.92
N GLU A 787 8.32 -18.18 28.61
CA GLU A 787 8.44 -16.86 29.26
C GLU A 787 7.19 -16.00 29.03
N ILE A 788 6.68 -15.96 27.80
CA ILE A 788 5.44 -15.26 27.45
C ILE A 788 4.25 -15.90 28.19
N TYR A 789 4.18 -17.23 28.26
CA TYR A 789 3.12 -17.94 28.95
C TYR A 789 3.11 -17.60 30.46
N LEU A 790 4.26 -17.70 31.13
CA LEU A 790 4.40 -17.46 32.58
C LEU A 790 3.99 -16.05 32.98
N SER A 791 4.54 -15.04 32.30
CA SER A 791 4.23 -13.63 32.53
C SER A 791 2.77 -13.29 32.24
N SER A 792 2.18 -13.91 31.21
CA SER A 792 0.79 -13.67 30.84
C SER A 792 -0.20 -14.18 31.89
N ASN A 793 0.20 -15.18 32.68
CA ASN A 793 -0.65 -15.80 33.71
C ASN A 793 -0.81 -14.95 34.99
N GLU A 794 -0.07 -13.84 35.08
CA GLU A 794 -0.22 -12.82 36.13
C GLU A 794 -1.11 -11.64 35.69
N GLU A 795 -1.38 -11.49 34.38
CA GLU A 795 -2.03 -10.30 33.79
C GLU A 795 -3.40 -10.58 33.12
N LYS A 796 -4.26 -9.55 32.99
CA LYS A 796 -5.61 -9.63 32.39
C LYS A 796 -5.67 -9.79 30.85
N TYR A 797 -4.53 -9.97 30.17
CA TYR A 797 -4.41 -9.69 28.72
C TYR A 797 -4.16 -10.90 27.82
N ILE A 798 -4.06 -12.12 28.37
CA ILE A 798 -3.90 -13.40 27.64
C ILE A 798 -4.87 -13.54 26.45
N HIS A 799 -6.11 -13.04 26.59
CA HIS A 799 -7.15 -13.11 25.57
C HIS A 799 -6.80 -12.41 24.23
N LEU A 800 -5.79 -11.53 24.21
CA LEU A 800 -5.43 -10.74 23.03
C LEU A 800 -4.55 -11.50 22.01
N PHE A 801 -3.79 -12.52 22.44
CA PHE A 801 -2.86 -13.28 21.58
C PHE A 801 -2.79 -14.79 21.90
N GLY A 802 -3.72 -15.30 22.72
CA GLY A 802 -3.66 -16.68 23.22
C GLY A 802 -3.72 -17.76 22.12
N LYS A 803 -4.42 -17.48 21.01
CA LYS A 803 -4.46 -18.36 19.84
C LYS A 803 -3.10 -18.45 19.15
N GLU A 804 -2.41 -17.33 18.96
CA GLU A 804 -1.09 -17.28 18.34
C GLU A 804 -0.04 -17.97 19.20
N LEU A 805 -0.12 -17.81 20.53
CA LEU A 805 0.74 -18.54 21.47
C LEU A 805 0.46 -20.05 21.45
N SER A 806 -0.81 -20.46 21.38
CA SER A 806 -1.19 -21.87 21.25
C SER A 806 -0.65 -22.48 19.94
N ASN A 807 -0.75 -21.74 18.84
CA ASN A 807 -0.16 -22.14 17.55
C ASN A 807 1.37 -22.28 17.63
N LEU A 808 2.04 -21.38 18.37
CA LEU A 808 3.48 -21.45 18.57
C LEU A 808 3.87 -22.73 19.32
N PHE A 809 3.25 -23.03 20.46
CA PHE A 809 3.49 -24.30 21.18
C PHE A 809 3.22 -25.53 20.32
N LYS A 810 2.05 -25.57 19.66
CA LYS A 810 1.66 -26.67 18.78
C LYS A 810 2.71 -26.96 17.71
N ARG A 811 3.17 -25.91 17.02
CA ARG A 811 4.10 -26.05 15.88
C ARG A 811 5.54 -26.32 16.34
N ILE A 812 5.96 -25.77 17.48
CA ILE A 812 7.27 -26.11 18.10
C ILE A 812 7.30 -27.59 18.48
N LEU A 813 6.29 -28.08 19.21
CA LEU A 813 6.22 -29.47 19.66
C LEU A 813 6.10 -30.44 18.48
N PHE A 814 5.38 -30.04 17.43
CA PHE A 814 5.37 -30.77 16.16
C PHE A 814 6.72 -30.78 15.45
N ALA A 815 7.49 -29.69 15.50
CA ALA A 815 8.81 -29.59 14.86
C ALA A 815 9.94 -30.28 15.66
N PHE A 816 9.79 -30.39 16.98
CA PHE A 816 10.77 -31.04 17.86
C PHE A 816 10.97 -32.52 17.54
N GLU A 817 12.21 -32.96 17.71
CA GLU A 817 12.57 -34.38 17.72
C GLU A 817 12.17 -35.03 19.06
N LYS A 818 12.06 -36.37 19.06
CA LYS A 818 11.66 -37.17 20.23
C LYS A 818 12.44 -36.78 21.50
N GLU A 819 13.77 -36.67 21.41
CA GLU A 819 14.64 -36.25 22.53
C GLU A 819 14.34 -34.84 23.07
N SER A 820 13.99 -33.90 22.19
CA SER A 820 13.68 -32.52 22.57
C SER A 820 12.33 -32.41 23.26
N VAL A 821 11.32 -33.18 22.80
CA VAL A 821 10.04 -33.29 23.50
C VAL A 821 10.25 -33.87 24.90
N ARG A 822 11.02 -34.96 25.02
CA ARG A 822 11.37 -35.60 26.31
C ARG A 822 12.03 -34.61 27.28
N LYS A 823 13.04 -33.87 26.83
CA LYS A 823 13.77 -32.89 27.65
C LYS A 823 12.89 -31.76 28.17
N ASN A 824 11.95 -31.28 27.35
CA ASN A 824 11.11 -30.13 27.66
C ASN A 824 9.78 -30.51 28.33
N LEU A 825 9.40 -31.78 28.36
CA LEU A 825 8.14 -32.24 28.96
C LEU A 825 8.02 -31.87 30.44
N LYS A 826 9.11 -31.98 31.20
CA LYS A 826 9.16 -31.53 32.60
C LYS A 826 8.77 -30.05 32.72
N CYS A 827 9.34 -29.20 31.87
CA CYS A 827 9.04 -27.77 31.86
C CYS A 827 7.57 -27.50 31.56
N ILE A 828 6.98 -28.19 30.57
CA ILE A 828 5.56 -28.09 30.22
C ILE A 828 4.67 -28.46 31.41
N LEU A 829 4.97 -29.58 32.06
CA LEU A 829 4.20 -30.04 33.22
C LEU A 829 4.33 -29.04 34.38
N GLU A 830 5.50 -28.44 34.61
CA GLU A 830 5.72 -27.43 35.66
C GLU A 830 5.07 -26.06 35.37
N LEU A 831 4.57 -25.79 34.16
CA LEU A 831 3.87 -24.54 33.87
C LEU A 831 2.61 -24.40 34.74
N PRO A 832 2.26 -23.19 35.22
CA PRO A 832 0.95 -22.98 35.85
C PRO A 832 -0.19 -23.20 34.85
N LEU A 833 -1.40 -23.50 35.31
CA LEU A 833 -2.57 -23.57 34.41
C LEU A 833 -2.95 -22.17 33.92
N SER A 834 -3.38 -22.04 32.66
CA SER A 834 -3.80 -20.76 32.09
C SER A 834 -4.99 -20.19 32.87
N LYS A 835 -4.91 -18.95 33.33
CA LYS A 835 -6.06 -18.25 33.92
C LYS A 835 -7.03 -17.84 32.81
N GLY A 836 -7.94 -18.75 32.46
CA GLY A 836 -8.99 -18.56 31.46
C GLY A 836 -8.74 -19.32 30.15
N ASP A 837 -9.81 -19.59 29.41
CA ASP A 837 -9.88 -20.50 28.25
C ASP A 837 -9.27 -19.95 26.95
N PHE A 838 -8.26 -19.09 27.04
CA PHE A 838 -7.74 -18.32 25.91
C PHE A 838 -6.46 -18.91 25.28
N VAL A 839 -5.67 -19.65 26.05
CA VAL A 839 -4.48 -20.39 25.59
C VAL A 839 -4.72 -21.86 25.86
N THR A 840 -4.58 -22.71 24.85
CA THR A 840 -4.63 -24.16 25.03
C THR A 840 -3.40 -24.60 25.80
N ASP A 841 -3.57 -25.42 26.84
CA ASP A 841 -2.46 -25.96 27.61
C ASP A 841 -1.47 -26.70 26.67
N PRO A 842 -0.16 -26.42 26.71
CA PRO A 842 0.81 -27.04 25.81
C PRO A 842 0.85 -28.57 25.90
N ILE A 843 0.36 -29.15 27.01
CA ILE A 843 0.26 -30.60 27.18
C ILE A 843 -0.59 -31.28 26.09
N HIS A 844 -1.61 -30.59 25.57
CA HIS A 844 -2.50 -31.12 24.51
C HIS A 844 -1.77 -31.33 23.18
N PHE A 845 -0.59 -30.76 23.01
CA PHE A 845 0.20 -30.88 21.78
C PHE A 845 1.40 -31.84 21.92
N VAL A 846 1.54 -32.49 23.08
CA VAL A 846 2.59 -33.49 23.31
C VAL A 846 2.13 -34.83 22.76
N ASP A 847 2.88 -35.40 21.83
CA ASP A 847 2.65 -36.77 21.37
C ASP A 847 3.43 -37.77 22.25
N LEU A 848 2.68 -38.50 23.08
CA LEU A 848 3.21 -39.43 24.09
C LEU A 848 3.80 -40.72 23.50
N LYS A 849 3.48 -41.06 22.24
CA LYS A 849 4.10 -42.21 21.55
C LYS A 849 5.62 -42.11 21.50
N TYR A 850 6.16 -40.91 21.69
CA TYR A 850 7.59 -40.63 21.58
C TYR A 850 8.32 -40.49 22.93
N VAL A 851 7.65 -40.70 24.06
CA VAL A 851 8.22 -40.51 25.40
C VAL A 851 8.41 -41.87 26.10
N GLU A 852 9.66 -42.23 26.43
CA GLU A 852 9.96 -43.42 27.24
C GLU A 852 9.80 -43.09 28.73
N THR A 853 9.20 -44.01 29.49
CA THR A 853 8.82 -43.84 30.91
C THR A 853 10.01 -43.67 31.85
N GLU A 854 11.18 -44.25 31.55
CA GLU A 854 12.31 -44.36 32.49
C GLU A 854 13.13 -43.06 32.70
N MET A 855 12.90 -41.98 31.93
CA MET A 855 13.80 -40.80 31.92
C MET A 855 13.18 -39.45 32.33
N VAL A 856 11.88 -39.38 32.62
CA VAL A 856 11.22 -38.13 33.02
C VAL A 856 11.12 -38.07 34.55
N THR A 857 11.63 -36.99 35.16
CA THR A 857 11.56 -36.79 36.63
C THR A 857 10.77 -35.54 36.98
N ILE A 858 9.70 -35.70 37.75
CA ILE A 858 8.87 -34.64 38.31
C ILE A 858 8.77 -34.84 39.83
N SER A 859 8.78 -33.73 40.57
CA SER A 859 8.62 -33.77 42.02
C SER A 859 7.17 -34.08 42.41
N ASP A 860 6.97 -34.90 43.44
CA ASP A 860 5.65 -35.21 43.99
C ASP A 860 4.85 -33.95 44.36
N SER A 861 5.51 -32.87 44.80
CA SER A 861 4.85 -31.60 45.12
C SER A 861 4.11 -30.96 43.93
N VAL A 862 4.61 -31.14 42.70
CA VAL A 862 3.98 -30.62 41.48
C VAL A 862 2.76 -31.47 41.14
N ILE A 863 2.88 -32.79 41.24
CA ILE A 863 1.77 -33.74 41.03
C ILE A 863 0.66 -33.49 42.07
N ASP A 864 1.03 -33.38 43.34
CA ASP A 864 0.10 -33.08 44.43
C ASP A 864 -0.62 -31.74 44.22
N SER A 865 0.06 -30.74 43.66
CA SER A 865 -0.55 -29.46 43.31
C SER A 865 -1.65 -29.63 42.27
N PHE A 866 -1.45 -30.43 41.21
CA PHE A 866 -2.50 -30.69 40.21
C PHE A 866 -3.70 -31.38 40.83
N ILE A 867 -3.44 -32.41 41.65
CA ILE A 867 -4.49 -33.20 42.30
C ILE A 867 -5.31 -32.33 43.25
N ASN A 868 -4.67 -31.49 44.06
CA ASN A 868 -5.35 -30.59 44.99
C ASN A 868 -6.19 -29.51 44.27
N GLN A 869 -5.81 -29.10 43.06
CA GLN A 869 -6.56 -28.10 42.29
C GLN A 869 -7.82 -28.69 41.65
N LEU A 870 -7.89 -30.01 41.49
CA LEU A 870 -8.96 -30.71 40.79
C LEU A 870 -10.34 -30.52 41.44
N ASP A 871 -10.39 -30.43 42.78
CA ASP A 871 -11.61 -30.18 43.58
C ASP A 871 -12.27 -28.81 43.36
N HIS A 872 -11.55 -27.86 42.75
CA HIS A 872 -11.95 -26.45 42.72
C HIS A 872 -12.06 -25.86 41.32
N LEU A 873 -11.77 -26.64 40.28
CA LEU A 873 -11.77 -26.22 38.88
C LEU A 873 -13.00 -26.73 38.12
N ASN A 874 -13.48 -25.95 37.17
CA ASN A 874 -14.61 -26.31 36.30
C ASN A 874 -14.24 -26.09 34.82
N GLY A 875 -14.95 -26.74 33.90
CA GLY A 875 -14.79 -26.52 32.45
C GLY A 875 -13.40 -26.89 31.90
N ASN A 876 -12.89 -26.10 30.96
CA ASN A 876 -11.63 -26.40 30.26
C ASN A 876 -10.40 -26.49 31.18
N LEU A 877 -10.37 -25.77 32.31
CA LEU A 877 -9.25 -25.86 33.25
C LEU A 877 -9.16 -27.21 33.95
N LYS A 878 -10.32 -27.80 34.30
CA LYS A 878 -10.38 -29.15 34.85
C LYS A 878 -9.93 -30.18 33.80
N THR A 879 -10.30 -29.96 32.53
CA THR A 879 -9.84 -30.73 31.38
C THR A 879 -8.31 -30.69 31.23
N ASP A 880 -7.70 -29.51 31.32
CA ASP A 880 -6.24 -29.34 31.23
C ASP A 880 -5.50 -30.07 32.37
N VAL A 881 -6.03 -30.01 33.60
CA VAL A 881 -5.47 -30.75 34.75
C VAL A 881 -5.57 -32.26 34.56
N LEU A 882 -6.72 -32.74 34.11
CA LEU A 882 -6.91 -34.18 33.86
C LEU A 882 -5.96 -34.69 32.78
N MET A 883 -5.67 -33.90 31.74
CA MET A 883 -4.66 -34.25 30.74
C MET A 883 -3.24 -34.32 31.31
N ARG A 884 -2.87 -33.39 32.18
CA ARG A 884 -1.55 -33.45 32.83
C ARG A 884 -1.44 -34.70 33.71
N ILE A 885 -2.50 -35.05 34.44
CA ILE A 885 -2.54 -36.26 35.27
C ILE A 885 -2.51 -37.52 34.39
N SER A 886 -3.22 -37.55 33.26
CA SER A 886 -3.20 -38.69 32.34
C SER A 886 -1.81 -38.93 31.79
N VAL A 887 -1.12 -37.88 31.35
CA VAL A 887 0.28 -37.95 30.90
C VAL A 887 1.20 -38.46 32.00
N VAL A 888 1.10 -37.91 33.22
CA VAL A 888 1.91 -38.35 34.38
C VAL A 888 1.65 -39.82 34.72
N SER A 889 0.40 -40.27 34.58
CA SER A 889 0.00 -41.65 34.82
C SER A 889 0.51 -42.62 33.74
N GLU A 890 0.42 -42.25 32.46
CA GLU A 890 0.98 -43.02 31.34
C GLU A 890 2.50 -43.17 31.45
N LEU A 891 3.18 -42.16 32.01
CA LEU A 891 4.60 -42.23 32.31
C LEU A 891 4.95 -43.08 33.54
N GLY A 892 3.95 -43.59 34.27
CA GLY A 892 4.16 -44.38 35.49
C GLY A 892 4.68 -43.58 36.69
N LEU A 893 4.51 -42.25 36.69
CA LEU A 893 5.04 -41.34 37.71
C LEU A 893 4.05 -41.07 38.87
N LEU A 894 2.83 -41.59 38.80
CA LEU A 894 1.81 -41.41 39.82
C LEU A 894 1.99 -42.40 40.97
N SER A 895 2.20 -41.93 42.21
CA SER A 895 2.27 -42.81 43.39
C SER A 895 0.91 -43.44 43.71
N VAL A 896 0.91 -44.55 44.48
CA VAL A 896 -0.33 -45.22 44.92
C VAL A 896 -1.22 -44.28 45.75
N GLU A 897 -0.63 -43.43 46.60
CA GLU A 897 -1.38 -42.45 47.41
C GLU A 897 -2.01 -41.35 46.55
N GLN A 898 -1.25 -40.80 45.60
CA GLN A 898 -1.76 -39.82 44.63
C GLN A 898 -2.86 -40.40 43.75
N LYS A 899 -2.69 -41.64 43.29
CA LYS A 899 -3.71 -42.38 42.54
C LYS A 899 -4.99 -42.49 43.35
N ASN A 900 -4.90 -42.90 44.61
CA ASN A 900 -6.06 -42.98 45.50
C ASN A 900 -6.75 -41.63 45.66
N LYS A 901 -6.00 -40.55 45.82
CA LYS A 901 -6.55 -39.21 45.98
C LYS A 901 -7.30 -38.72 44.73
N VAL A 902 -6.73 -38.92 43.53
CA VAL A 902 -7.43 -38.63 42.26
C VAL A 902 -8.73 -39.44 42.16
N GLY A 903 -8.69 -40.72 42.55
CA GLY A 903 -9.87 -41.58 42.56
C GLY A 903 -10.99 -41.07 43.48
N GLU A 904 -10.64 -40.61 44.69
CA GLU A 904 -11.59 -40.03 45.66
C GLU A 904 -12.22 -38.74 45.15
N ILE A 905 -11.43 -37.81 44.61
CA ILE A 905 -11.92 -36.55 44.06
C ILE A 905 -12.88 -36.82 42.90
N LEU A 906 -12.47 -37.68 41.96
CA LEU A 906 -13.31 -38.03 40.84
C LEU A 906 -14.61 -38.64 41.36
N GLU A 907 -14.60 -39.50 42.39
CA GLU A 907 -15.78 -40.13 43.02
C GLU A 907 -16.85 -39.14 43.48
N GLU A 908 -16.45 -38.03 44.11
CA GLU A 908 -17.35 -37.00 44.67
C GLU A 908 -17.92 -36.02 43.64
N ASP A 909 -17.25 -35.88 42.48
CA ASP A 909 -17.62 -34.93 41.43
C ASP A 909 -18.80 -35.41 40.57
N ASP A 910 -19.84 -34.58 40.45
CA ASP A 910 -20.98 -34.79 39.55
C ASP A 910 -20.56 -34.25 38.18
N PHE A 911 -20.05 -35.13 37.31
CA PHE A 911 -19.50 -34.79 36.00
C PHE A 911 -20.45 -33.86 35.22
N GLY A 912 -20.19 -32.55 35.26
CA GLY A 912 -20.80 -31.55 34.37
C GLY A 912 -20.14 -31.58 32.99
N ASP A 913 -20.12 -30.45 32.26
CA ASP A 913 -19.55 -30.30 30.91
C ASP A 913 -18.05 -30.71 30.72
N THR A 914 -17.42 -31.33 31.73
CA THR A 914 -16.03 -31.84 31.80
C THR A 914 -15.88 -33.34 31.45
N ASP A 915 -16.83 -33.93 30.73
CA ASP A 915 -17.01 -35.36 30.42
C ASP A 915 -15.90 -36.09 29.61
N PHE A 916 -14.70 -35.53 29.42
CA PHE A 916 -13.83 -35.88 28.28
C PHE A 916 -12.62 -36.79 28.55
N TYR A 917 -12.63 -37.65 29.58
CA TYR A 917 -11.49 -38.54 29.90
C TYR A 917 -11.87 -39.93 30.38
N PHE A 918 -12.94 -40.52 29.82
CA PHE A 918 -13.42 -41.83 30.28
C PHE A 918 -12.41 -42.95 30.02
N GLU A 919 -11.63 -42.87 28.93
CA GLU A 919 -10.53 -43.80 28.65
C GLU A 919 -9.48 -43.78 29.78
N PHE A 920 -8.99 -42.59 30.15
CA PHE A 920 -8.04 -42.44 31.26
C PHE A 920 -8.60 -42.97 32.58
N ILE A 921 -9.86 -42.63 32.90
CA ILE A 921 -10.52 -43.07 34.14
C ILE A 921 -10.67 -44.59 34.16
N ALA A 922 -11.10 -45.19 33.05
CA ALA A 922 -11.29 -46.63 32.94
C ALA A 922 -9.95 -47.38 33.07
N SER A 923 -8.93 -46.95 32.33
CA SER A 923 -7.62 -47.61 32.30
C SER A 923 -6.88 -47.55 33.64
N ASN A 924 -7.10 -46.49 34.44
CA ASN A 924 -6.40 -46.31 35.71
C ASN A 924 -7.16 -46.78 36.95
N PHE A 925 -8.48 -46.64 36.99
CA PHE A 925 -9.27 -46.83 38.22
C PHE A 925 -10.28 -47.98 38.16
N LEU A 926 -10.59 -48.56 37.00
CA LEU A 926 -11.59 -49.63 36.91
C LEU A 926 -11.14 -50.94 37.58
N LEU A 927 -9.84 -51.22 37.53
CA LEU A 927 -9.23 -52.40 38.17
C LEU A 927 -8.95 -52.21 39.66
N ASP A 928 -9.05 -50.98 40.17
CA ASP A 928 -8.83 -50.68 41.59
C ASP A 928 -10.07 -51.05 42.41
N SER A 929 -9.93 -52.02 43.32
CA SER A 929 -11.03 -52.49 44.18
C SER A 929 -11.73 -51.38 44.98
N LYS A 930 -11.05 -50.26 45.27
CA LYS A 930 -11.59 -49.14 46.02
C LYS A 930 -12.55 -48.30 45.19
N PHE A 931 -12.21 -47.99 43.93
CA PHE A 931 -12.97 -47.07 43.07
C PHE A 931 -13.84 -47.77 42.04
N LYS A 932 -13.64 -49.07 41.84
CA LYS A 932 -14.30 -49.90 40.83
C LYS A 932 -15.81 -49.66 40.76
N SER A 933 -16.54 -49.70 41.87
CA SER A 933 -18.00 -49.51 41.89
C SER A 933 -18.43 -48.13 41.36
N SER A 934 -17.67 -47.10 41.69
CA SER A 934 -17.99 -45.71 41.39
C SER A 934 -17.62 -45.35 39.95
N VAL A 935 -16.49 -45.85 39.46
CA VAL A 935 -16.10 -45.80 38.04
C VAL A 935 -17.13 -46.52 37.17
N ILE A 936 -17.58 -47.71 37.58
CA ILE A 936 -18.62 -48.46 36.88
C ILE A 936 -19.91 -47.65 36.77
N LYS A 937 -20.38 -47.05 37.88
CA LYS A 937 -21.60 -46.24 37.89
C LYS A 937 -21.53 -45.10 36.88
N LYS A 938 -20.36 -44.46 36.74
CA LYS A 938 -20.14 -43.34 35.82
C LYS A 938 -20.08 -43.76 34.36
N ILE A 939 -19.38 -44.86 34.06
CA ILE A 939 -19.40 -45.42 32.71
C ILE A 939 -20.84 -45.79 32.30
N LYS A 940 -21.65 -46.34 33.22
CA LYS A 940 -23.07 -46.59 32.97
C LYS A 940 -23.85 -45.31 32.67
N GLN A 941 -23.69 -44.27 33.50
CA GLN A 941 -24.34 -42.98 33.26
C GLN A 941 -23.99 -42.43 31.87
N PHE A 942 -22.72 -42.47 31.48
CA PHE A 942 -22.26 -42.02 30.16
C PHE A 942 -22.84 -42.82 29.00
N LEU A 943 -22.81 -44.16 29.07
CA LEU A 943 -23.40 -45.04 28.05
C LEU A 943 -24.93 -44.89 27.95
N GLU A 944 -25.60 -44.57 29.06
CA GLU A 944 -27.06 -44.39 29.14
C GLU A 944 -27.52 -42.95 28.82
N GLN A 945 -26.60 -42.02 28.55
CA GLN A 945 -26.91 -40.63 28.22
C GLN A 945 -27.84 -40.52 27.00
N ASN A 946 -28.75 -39.54 27.04
CA ASN A 946 -29.72 -39.34 25.97
C ASN A 946 -29.13 -38.49 24.84
N PHE A 947 -28.72 -39.17 23.77
CA PHE A 947 -28.15 -38.58 22.56
C PHE A 947 -29.05 -37.52 21.89
N VAL A 948 -30.36 -37.56 22.09
CA VAL A 948 -31.26 -36.52 21.51
C VAL A 948 -31.11 -35.17 22.20
N GLN A 949 -30.81 -35.15 23.50
CA GLN A 949 -30.65 -33.91 24.28
C GLN A 949 -29.26 -33.30 24.12
N ILE A 950 -28.25 -34.13 23.89
CA ILE A 950 -26.85 -33.73 23.81
C ILE A 950 -26.50 -33.22 22.40
N PHE A 951 -26.97 -33.89 21.35
CA PHE A 951 -26.52 -33.64 19.96
C PHE A 951 -27.44 -32.68 19.16
N GLY A 952 -28.61 -32.31 19.69
CA GLY A 952 -29.54 -31.35 19.07
C GLY A 952 -29.90 -31.65 17.59
N LYS A 953 -30.27 -30.60 16.84
CA LYS A 953 -30.30 -30.63 15.36
C LYS A 953 -28.87 -30.41 14.85
N PRO A 954 -28.42 -31.07 13.77
CA PRO A 954 -27.09 -30.87 13.22
C PRO A 954 -26.88 -29.39 12.86
N ASN A 955 -26.07 -28.68 13.65
CA ASN A 955 -25.69 -27.29 13.37
C ASN A 955 -24.49 -27.25 12.43
N VAL A 956 -24.53 -26.30 11.52
CA VAL A 956 -23.79 -26.33 10.26
C VAL A 956 -22.44 -25.58 10.34
N ARG A 957 -21.83 -25.32 11.53
CA ARG A 957 -20.58 -24.54 11.58
C ARG A 957 -19.50 -25.03 12.55
N SER A 958 -18.27 -24.83 12.06
CA SER A 958 -16.90 -25.27 12.39
C SER A 958 -16.35 -25.24 13.83
N LEU A 959 -15.33 -26.10 14.02
CA LEU A 959 -14.58 -26.58 15.21
C LEU A 959 -15.12 -27.95 15.69
N PRO A 960 -14.28 -28.87 16.23
CA PRO A 960 -14.76 -30.16 16.69
C PRO A 960 -15.80 -29.88 17.76
N SER A 961 -17.05 -30.09 17.39
CA SER A 961 -18.16 -29.76 18.23
C SER A 961 -18.13 -30.74 19.43
N PRO A 962 -18.66 -30.38 20.60
CA PRO A 962 -18.72 -31.29 21.77
C PRO A 962 -19.15 -32.72 21.39
N GLU A 963 -20.03 -32.83 20.39
CA GLU A 963 -20.52 -34.04 19.76
C GLU A 963 -19.42 -34.93 19.15
N GLU A 964 -18.45 -34.34 18.43
CA GLU A 964 -17.33 -35.09 17.83
C GLU A 964 -16.42 -35.69 18.90
N ARG A 965 -16.11 -34.91 19.94
CA ARG A 965 -15.26 -35.36 21.05
C ARG A 965 -15.93 -36.51 21.80
N GLN A 966 -17.24 -36.44 22.01
CA GLN A 966 -18.01 -37.51 22.63
C GLN A 966 -18.05 -38.80 21.80
N PHE A 967 -18.23 -38.71 20.46
CA PHE A 967 -18.16 -39.91 19.61
C PHE A 967 -16.77 -40.54 19.63
N ASN A 968 -15.70 -39.74 19.66
CA ASN A 968 -14.34 -40.25 19.76
C ASN A 968 -14.04 -40.89 21.13
N GLU A 969 -14.45 -40.27 22.24
CA GLU A 969 -14.33 -40.85 23.59
C GLU A 969 -15.12 -42.17 23.71
N LEU A 970 -16.38 -42.19 23.23
CA LEU A 970 -17.18 -43.42 23.20
C LEU A 970 -16.53 -44.49 22.33
N ARG A 971 -15.97 -44.10 21.18
CA ARG A 971 -15.24 -45.02 20.30
C ARG A 971 -14.02 -45.60 21.02
N ASN A 972 -13.20 -44.78 21.66
CA ASN A 972 -12.00 -45.22 22.38
C ASN A 972 -12.34 -46.11 23.58
N LEU A 973 -13.40 -45.76 24.31
CA LEU A 973 -13.92 -46.56 25.42
C LEU A 973 -14.31 -47.99 24.99
N LEU A 974 -14.81 -48.15 23.76
CA LEU A 974 -15.29 -49.42 23.22
C LEU A 974 -14.22 -50.22 22.45
N LYS A 975 -13.02 -49.67 22.20
CA LYS A 975 -11.92 -50.40 21.56
C LYS A 975 -11.36 -51.48 22.49
N GLN A 976 -11.11 -52.68 21.95
CA GLN A 976 -10.71 -53.87 22.73
C GLN A 976 -9.35 -53.79 23.44
N GLU A 977 -8.46 -52.88 23.04
CA GLU A 977 -7.16 -52.69 23.71
C GLU A 977 -7.32 -52.19 25.15
N ASN A 978 -8.44 -51.53 25.46
CA ASN A 978 -8.87 -51.26 26.83
C ASN A 978 -9.43 -52.54 27.46
N SER A 979 -8.52 -53.42 27.89
CA SER A 979 -8.74 -54.71 28.61
C SER A 979 -9.70 -54.66 29.83
N CYS A 980 -10.22 -53.49 30.15
CA CYS A 980 -11.01 -53.15 31.31
C CYS A 980 -12.54 -53.21 31.04
N ILE A 981 -13.03 -52.90 29.83
CA ILE A 981 -14.47 -52.79 29.55
C ILE A 981 -14.96 -54.03 28.81
N ASN A 982 -15.28 -55.07 29.57
CA ASN A 982 -15.88 -56.28 29.02
C ASN A 982 -17.36 -56.02 28.65
N PHE A 983 -17.75 -56.30 27.40
CA PHE A 983 -19.14 -56.22 26.92
C PHE A 983 -20.14 -56.91 27.86
N SER A 984 -19.73 -58.03 28.47
CA SER A 984 -20.57 -58.76 29.44
C SER A 984 -20.94 -57.95 30.69
N PHE A 985 -20.14 -56.93 31.03
CA PHE A 985 -20.30 -56.14 32.25
C PHE A 985 -21.21 -54.90 32.06
N PHE A 986 -21.19 -54.29 30.87
CA PHE A 986 -21.99 -53.10 30.53
C PHE A 986 -23.15 -53.37 29.56
N LYS A 987 -23.51 -54.64 29.36
CA LYS A 987 -24.52 -55.08 28.39
C LYS A 987 -25.82 -54.26 28.42
N ASP A 988 -26.40 -54.05 29.60
CA ASP A 988 -27.67 -53.32 29.72
C ASP A 988 -27.52 -51.84 29.32
N SER A 989 -26.43 -51.19 29.73
CA SER A 989 -26.13 -49.80 29.36
C SER A 989 -25.83 -49.67 27.86
N ILE A 990 -25.17 -50.67 27.26
CA ILE A 990 -24.98 -50.75 25.81
C ILE A 990 -26.32 -50.95 25.08
N CYS A 991 -27.28 -51.69 25.66
CA CYS A 991 -28.64 -51.74 25.11
C CYS A 991 -29.29 -50.36 25.04
N VAL A 992 -29.19 -49.57 26.12
CA VAL A 992 -29.74 -48.21 26.19
C VAL A 992 -29.05 -47.29 25.19
N LEU A 993 -27.72 -47.37 25.08
CA LEU A 993 -26.92 -46.67 24.07
C LEU A 993 -27.44 -46.92 22.66
N VAL A 994 -27.62 -48.19 22.27
CA VAL A 994 -28.12 -48.59 20.94
C VAL A 994 -29.53 -48.05 20.69
N GLU A 995 -30.41 -48.08 21.70
CA GLU A 995 -31.77 -47.54 21.59
C GLU A 995 -31.78 -46.02 21.41
N ASN A 996 -30.93 -45.30 22.15
CA ASN A 996 -30.78 -43.86 22.02
C ASN A 996 -30.19 -43.45 20.67
N LEU A 997 -29.21 -44.20 20.15
CA LEU A 997 -28.64 -43.99 18.81
C LEU A 997 -29.68 -44.22 17.72
N ASN A 998 -30.47 -45.29 17.81
CA ASN A 998 -31.56 -45.56 16.86
C ASN A 998 -32.61 -44.44 16.89
N LYS A 999 -32.95 -43.94 18.08
CA LYS A 999 -33.87 -42.81 18.25
C LYS A 999 -33.31 -41.54 17.60
N TRP A 1000 -32.03 -41.25 17.82
CA TRP A 1000 -31.36 -40.11 17.20
C TRP A 1000 -31.31 -40.22 15.68
N TRP A 1001 -30.96 -41.38 15.12
CA TRP A 1001 -30.95 -41.65 13.67
C TRP A 1001 -32.33 -41.39 13.06
N ASN A 1002 -33.38 -41.98 13.62
CA ASN A 1002 -34.74 -41.82 13.09
C ASN A 1002 -35.26 -40.38 13.13
N GLN A 1003 -34.85 -39.59 14.12
CA GLN A 1003 -35.23 -38.17 14.23
C GLN A 1003 -34.48 -37.27 13.23
N ASN A 1004 -33.23 -37.62 12.88
CA ASN A 1004 -32.36 -36.77 12.08
C ASN A 1004 -32.20 -37.21 10.61
N LYS A 1005 -32.54 -38.46 10.26
CA LYS A 1005 -32.32 -39.01 8.90
C LYS A 1005 -32.89 -38.17 7.77
N SER A 1006 -34.12 -37.66 7.94
CA SER A 1006 -34.78 -36.82 6.92
C SER A 1006 -34.10 -35.45 6.72
N SER A 1007 -33.52 -34.89 7.78
CA SER A 1007 -32.76 -33.64 7.71
C SER A 1007 -31.38 -33.85 7.10
N LEU A 1008 -30.73 -34.99 7.41
CA LEU A 1008 -29.45 -35.36 6.81
C LEU A 1008 -29.62 -35.52 5.29
N ILE A 1009 -30.60 -36.30 4.83
CA ILE A 1009 -30.91 -36.53 3.41
C ILE A 1009 -31.21 -35.22 2.65
N LYS A 1010 -32.00 -34.31 3.23
CA LYS A 1010 -32.32 -33.01 2.60
C LYS A 1010 -31.11 -32.10 2.40
N ASN A 1011 -30.11 -32.21 3.28
CA ASN A 1011 -28.97 -31.31 3.29
C ASN A 1011 -27.76 -31.85 2.49
N ILE A 1012 -27.77 -33.11 2.03
CA ILE A 1012 -26.66 -33.72 1.27
C ILE A 1012 -26.37 -32.95 -0.03
N GLY A 1013 -27.40 -32.45 -0.70
CA GLY A 1013 -27.23 -31.62 -1.91
C GLY A 1013 -26.73 -30.19 -1.65
N MET A 1014 -26.67 -29.73 -0.38
CA MET A 1014 -26.11 -28.44 0.03
C MET A 1014 -24.81 -28.59 0.84
N MET A 1015 -24.27 -29.81 0.93
CA MET A 1015 -23.07 -30.17 1.71
C MET A 1015 -21.75 -29.97 0.94
N GLU A 1016 -21.75 -29.41 -0.27
CA GLU A 1016 -20.52 -29.13 -1.02
C GLU A 1016 -19.63 -28.05 -0.34
N ASP A 1017 -20.20 -27.20 0.53
CA ASP A 1017 -19.51 -26.06 1.14
C ASP A 1017 -19.16 -26.24 2.65
N LEU A 1018 -19.52 -27.36 3.28
CA LEU A 1018 -19.53 -27.50 4.74
C LEU A 1018 -19.02 -28.87 5.20
N SER A 1019 -18.07 -28.85 6.15
CA SER A 1019 -17.37 -30.03 6.69
C SER A 1019 -18.33 -31.18 7.11
N PRO A 1020 -18.17 -32.41 6.56
CA PRO A 1020 -19.01 -33.58 6.86
C PRO A 1020 -18.65 -34.31 8.19
N PHE A 1021 -17.87 -33.67 9.06
CA PHE A 1021 -17.18 -34.30 10.19
C PHE A 1021 -18.08 -35.11 11.17
N PRO A 1022 -19.23 -34.61 11.67
CA PRO A 1022 -20.04 -35.36 12.64
C PRO A 1022 -20.62 -36.66 12.08
N TRP A 1023 -20.95 -36.69 10.78
CA TRP A 1023 -21.45 -37.89 10.11
C TRP A 1023 -20.37 -38.95 9.95
N ILE A 1024 -19.14 -38.52 9.64
CA ILE A 1024 -17.98 -39.41 9.54
C ILE A 1024 -17.72 -40.08 10.91
N GLN A 1025 -17.71 -39.30 11.99
CA GLN A 1025 -17.49 -39.83 13.34
C GLN A 1025 -18.62 -40.75 13.80
N TYR A 1026 -19.88 -40.43 13.45
CA TYR A 1026 -21.01 -41.32 13.71
C TYR A 1026 -20.85 -42.68 13.02
N LYS A 1027 -20.43 -42.71 11.75
CA LYS A 1027 -20.18 -43.97 11.02
C LYS A 1027 -19.00 -44.75 11.63
N ARG A 1028 -17.89 -44.09 11.96
CA ARG A 1028 -16.74 -44.71 12.64
C ARG A 1028 -17.13 -45.31 13.99
N PHE A 1029 -17.95 -44.58 14.75
CA PHE A 1029 -18.48 -45.06 16.02
C PHE A 1029 -19.44 -46.24 15.83
N LEU A 1030 -20.37 -46.17 14.88
CA LEU A 1030 -21.25 -47.30 14.54
C LEU A 1030 -20.46 -48.55 14.16
N SER A 1031 -19.42 -48.42 13.35
CA SER A 1031 -18.52 -49.53 13.01
C SER A 1031 -17.86 -50.15 14.26
N THR A 1032 -17.39 -49.30 15.19
CA THR A 1032 -16.76 -49.73 16.46
C THR A 1032 -17.78 -50.35 17.42
N LEU A 1033 -19.00 -49.83 17.46
CA LEU A 1033 -20.10 -50.33 18.29
C LEU A 1033 -20.59 -51.69 17.78
N LEU A 1034 -20.75 -51.84 16.47
CA LEU A 1034 -21.11 -53.10 15.80
C LEU A 1034 -20.12 -54.22 16.13
N TYR A 1035 -18.83 -53.88 16.18
CA TYR A 1035 -17.79 -54.78 16.65
C TYR A 1035 -18.00 -55.19 18.12
N THR A 1036 -18.22 -54.22 19.01
CA THR A 1036 -18.38 -54.47 20.45
C THR A 1036 -19.58 -55.39 20.74
N VAL A 1037 -20.68 -55.21 20.02
CA VAL A 1037 -21.91 -56.02 20.18
C VAL A 1037 -21.90 -57.33 19.39
N SER A 1038 -20.82 -57.64 18.66
CA SER A 1038 -20.74 -58.80 17.76
C SER A 1038 -21.01 -60.16 18.43
N TYR A 1039 -20.80 -60.23 19.75
CA TYR A 1039 -21.00 -61.41 20.59
C TYR A 1039 -22.43 -61.58 21.13
N ASP A 1040 -23.34 -60.61 20.92
CA ASP A 1040 -24.77 -60.71 21.27
C ASP A 1040 -25.66 -60.59 20.04
N ASN A 1041 -26.32 -61.69 19.66
CA ASN A 1041 -27.14 -61.74 18.45
C ASN A 1041 -28.33 -60.76 18.44
N SER A 1042 -28.87 -60.38 19.60
CA SER A 1042 -30.02 -59.47 19.67
C SER A 1042 -29.60 -58.01 19.49
N LEU A 1043 -28.53 -57.60 20.15
CA LEU A 1043 -27.97 -56.25 19.99
C LEU A 1043 -27.32 -56.08 18.62
N LYS A 1044 -26.61 -57.10 18.16
CA LYS A 1044 -26.07 -57.17 16.79
C LYS A 1044 -27.18 -56.93 15.78
N ALA A 1045 -28.36 -57.54 15.93
CA ALA A 1045 -29.51 -57.31 15.05
C ALA A 1045 -30.04 -55.86 15.11
N LYS A 1046 -30.14 -55.24 16.30
CA LYS A 1046 -30.61 -53.84 16.44
C LYS A 1046 -29.66 -52.84 15.79
N VAL A 1047 -28.36 -52.94 16.05
CA VAL A 1047 -27.36 -52.02 15.44
C VAL A 1047 -27.24 -52.29 13.95
N TYR A 1048 -27.41 -53.55 13.55
CA TYR A 1048 -27.50 -53.94 12.15
C TYR A 1048 -28.69 -53.33 11.43
N ASP A 1049 -29.89 -53.25 12.04
CA ASP A 1049 -31.05 -52.59 11.43
C ASP A 1049 -30.77 -51.11 11.14
N ILE A 1050 -30.02 -50.43 12.02
CA ILE A 1050 -29.56 -49.04 11.78
C ILE A 1050 -28.61 -48.99 10.58
N ALA A 1051 -27.61 -49.88 10.53
CA ALA A 1051 -26.66 -49.96 9.43
C ALA A 1051 -27.34 -50.30 8.09
N LYS A 1052 -28.37 -51.16 8.12
CA LYS A 1052 -29.18 -51.51 6.97
C LYS A 1052 -29.99 -50.32 6.45
N ASP A 1053 -30.68 -49.59 7.33
CA ASP A 1053 -31.41 -48.37 6.94
C ASP A 1053 -30.46 -47.33 6.32
N ILE A 1054 -29.18 -47.28 6.74
CA ILE A 1054 -28.16 -46.41 6.11
C ILE A 1054 -27.73 -46.92 4.73
N LEU A 1055 -27.52 -48.24 4.57
CA LEU A 1055 -27.07 -48.86 3.32
C LEU A 1055 -28.12 -48.87 2.20
N GLU A 1056 -29.41 -48.72 2.55
CA GLU A 1056 -30.54 -48.66 1.60
C GLU A 1056 -30.81 -47.23 1.07
N VAL A 1057 -30.13 -46.21 1.61
CA VAL A 1057 -30.26 -44.82 1.15
C VAL A 1057 -29.16 -44.52 0.13
N ASP A 1058 -29.52 -44.51 -1.16
CA ASP A 1058 -28.59 -44.31 -2.27
C ASP A 1058 -27.90 -42.94 -2.25
N GLU A 1059 -28.53 -41.90 -1.70
CA GLU A 1059 -27.94 -40.55 -1.62
C GLU A 1059 -26.87 -40.42 -0.53
N ILE A 1060 -26.69 -41.41 0.35
CA ILE A 1060 -25.73 -41.37 1.47
C ILE A 1060 -24.51 -42.27 1.16
N PRO A 1061 -23.28 -41.74 1.16
CA PRO A 1061 -22.07 -42.57 1.13
C PRO A 1061 -22.01 -43.49 2.36
N SER A 1062 -22.07 -44.80 2.08
CA SER A 1062 -22.18 -45.89 3.07
C SER A 1062 -21.13 -47.01 2.92
N SER A 1063 -20.12 -46.81 2.07
CA SER A 1063 -18.97 -47.70 1.89
C SER A 1063 -18.24 -48.02 3.20
N SER A 1064 -18.13 -47.06 4.13
CA SER A 1064 -17.42 -47.26 5.40
C SER A 1064 -18.03 -48.31 6.32
N ILE A 1065 -19.30 -48.68 6.11
CA ILE A 1065 -20.03 -49.68 6.92
C ILE A 1065 -20.03 -51.06 6.23
N LEU A 1066 -19.65 -51.14 4.95
CA LEU A 1066 -19.64 -52.38 4.17
C LEU A 1066 -18.79 -53.53 4.75
N PRO A 1067 -17.59 -53.30 5.30
CA PRO A 1067 -16.81 -54.36 5.94
C PRO A 1067 -17.61 -55.16 6.96
N MET A 1068 -18.40 -54.43 7.75
CA MET A 1068 -19.24 -55.00 8.79
C MET A 1068 -20.49 -55.67 8.22
N ALA A 1069 -21.10 -55.09 7.18
CA ALA A 1069 -22.23 -55.73 6.48
C ALA A 1069 -21.86 -57.09 5.85
N VAL A 1070 -20.60 -57.24 5.42
CA VAL A 1070 -20.05 -58.52 4.96
C VAL A 1070 -19.86 -59.48 6.14
N TYR A 1071 -19.28 -59.02 7.25
CA TYR A 1071 -19.12 -59.82 8.47
C TYR A 1071 -20.45 -60.33 9.05
N THR A 1072 -21.52 -59.54 9.00
CA THR A 1072 -22.85 -59.94 9.48
C THR A 1072 -23.65 -60.76 8.47
N GLY A 1073 -23.12 -61.02 7.27
CA GLY A 1073 -23.77 -61.82 6.23
C GLY A 1073 -24.92 -61.14 5.48
N PHE A 1074 -25.04 -59.81 5.57
CA PHE A 1074 -26.11 -59.03 4.92
C PHE A 1074 -25.81 -58.68 3.46
N LYS A 1075 -24.57 -58.30 3.19
CA LYS A 1075 -24.06 -58.16 1.82
C LYS A 1075 -23.03 -59.23 1.55
N SER A 1076 -23.03 -59.77 0.34
CA SER A 1076 -21.93 -60.61 -0.11
C SER A 1076 -20.65 -59.78 -0.25
N SER A 1077 -19.49 -60.42 -0.04
CA SER A 1077 -18.18 -59.81 -0.28
C SER A 1077 -18.08 -59.22 -1.69
N GLU A 1078 -18.62 -59.91 -2.71
CA GLU A 1078 -18.66 -59.43 -4.09
C GLU A 1078 -19.48 -58.15 -4.28
N ALA A 1079 -20.61 -58.00 -3.57
CA ALA A 1079 -21.46 -56.81 -3.67
C ALA A 1079 -20.81 -55.60 -2.97
N ALA A 1080 -20.08 -55.83 -1.87
CA ALA A 1080 -19.28 -54.80 -1.22
C ALA A 1080 -18.10 -54.37 -2.09
N GLU A 1081 -17.40 -55.33 -2.70
CA GLU A 1081 -16.26 -55.10 -3.58
C GLU A 1081 -16.63 -54.27 -4.81
N LYS A 1082 -17.77 -54.56 -5.46
CA LYS A 1082 -18.28 -53.75 -6.58
C LYS A 1082 -18.58 -52.31 -6.20
N LEU A 1083 -19.17 -52.09 -5.02
CA LEU A 1083 -19.57 -50.76 -4.57
C LEU A 1083 -18.35 -49.90 -4.21
N ILE A 1084 -17.36 -50.49 -3.52
CA ILE A 1084 -16.10 -49.80 -3.21
C ILE A 1084 -15.30 -49.50 -4.46
N LYS A 1085 -15.22 -50.45 -5.40
CA LYS A 1085 -14.62 -50.20 -6.72
C LYS A 1085 -15.28 -49.02 -7.43
N TYR A 1086 -16.61 -49.00 -7.49
CA TYR A 1086 -17.35 -47.91 -8.13
C TYR A 1086 -17.11 -46.57 -7.42
N ASN A 1087 -17.15 -46.55 -6.09
CA ASN A 1087 -17.03 -45.33 -5.29
C ASN A 1087 -15.58 -44.80 -5.21
N LEU A 1088 -14.54 -45.65 -5.18
CA LEU A 1088 -13.12 -45.23 -5.21
C LEU A 1088 -12.73 -44.54 -6.52
N ASN A 1089 -13.36 -44.94 -7.62
CA ASN A 1089 -13.14 -44.39 -8.96
C ASN A 1089 -14.18 -43.29 -9.31
N SER A 1090 -15.00 -42.85 -8.35
CA SER A 1090 -16.00 -41.79 -8.54
C SER A 1090 -15.35 -40.42 -8.61
N GLY A 1091 -15.99 -39.47 -9.31
CA GLY A 1091 -15.63 -38.04 -9.26
C GLY A 1091 -16.17 -37.31 -8.03
N GLU A 1092 -17.08 -37.92 -7.27
CA GLU A 1092 -17.64 -37.34 -6.05
C GLU A 1092 -16.72 -37.56 -4.85
N GLU A 1093 -16.16 -36.47 -4.29
CA GLU A 1093 -15.26 -36.49 -3.13
C GLU A 1093 -15.80 -37.34 -1.97
N ASN A 1094 -17.05 -37.15 -1.56
CA ASN A 1094 -17.64 -37.85 -0.42
C ASN A 1094 -17.72 -39.37 -0.59
N LYS A 1095 -17.92 -39.86 -1.83
CA LYS A 1095 -17.95 -41.31 -2.13
C LYS A 1095 -16.56 -41.92 -2.08
N VAL A 1096 -15.55 -41.19 -2.56
CA VAL A 1096 -14.15 -41.64 -2.54
C VAL A 1096 -13.64 -41.71 -1.10
N PHE A 1097 -13.82 -40.63 -0.32
CA PHE A 1097 -13.45 -40.57 1.11
C PHE A 1097 -14.06 -41.73 1.89
N ASP A 1098 -15.36 -41.95 1.73
CA ASP A 1098 -16.07 -42.98 2.48
C ASP A 1098 -15.67 -44.41 2.11
N SER A 1099 -15.24 -44.64 0.86
CA SER A 1099 -14.65 -45.93 0.47
C SER A 1099 -13.26 -46.16 1.04
N LEU A 1100 -12.44 -45.12 1.15
CA LEU A 1100 -11.13 -45.22 1.80
C LEU A 1100 -11.29 -45.53 3.29
N GLU A 1101 -12.24 -44.89 3.97
CA GLU A 1101 -12.63 -45.24 5.34
C GLU A 1101 -13.15 -46.69 5.46
N GLY A 1102 -13.88 -47.18 4.46
CA GLY A 1102 -14.28 -48.59 4.39
C GLY A 1102 -13.11 -49.55 4.29
N ILE A 1103 -12.07 -49.20 3.54
CA ILE A 1103 -10.84 -49.99 3.49
C ILE A 1103 -10.16 -50.00 4.86
N LEU A 1104 -10.02 -48.85 5.52
CA LEU A 1104 -9.44 -48.77 6.86
C LEU A 1104 -10.22 -49.61 7.88
N ASN A 1105 -11.55 -49.53 7.87
CA ASN A 1105 -12.40 -50.35 8.75
C ASN A 1105 -12.26 -51.86 8.49
N TRP A 1106 -11.93 -52.29 7.26
CA TRP A 1106 -11.60 -53.69 6.99
C TRP A 1106 -10.28 -54.12 7.61
N ILE A 1107 -9.27 -53.26 7.57
CA ILE A 1107 -7.97 -53.51 8.18
C ILE A 1107 -8.14 -53.72 9.68
N ASP A 1108 -8.89 -52.84 10.35
CA ASP A 1108 -9.22 -52.95 11.78
C ASP A 1108 -9.82 -54.33 12.12
N LEU A 1109 -10.75 -54.84 11.28
CA LEU A 1109 -11.38 -56.15 11.49
C LEU A 1109 -10.43 -57.33 11.29
N ILE A 1110 -9.42 -57.18 10.43
CA ILE A 1110 -8.40 -58.21 10.18
C ILE A 1110 -7.37 -58.25 11.32
N GLU A 1111 -6.91 -57.09 11.78
CA GLU A 1111 -6.01 -57.02 12.94
C GLU A 1111 -6.63 -57.68 14.18
N GLN A 1112 -7.97 -57.58 14.31
CA GLN A 1112 -8.77 -58.22 15.34
C GLN A 1112 -9.15 -59.68 15.06
N LYS A 1113 -8.70 -60.25 13.92
CA LYS A 1113 -8.94 -61.64 13.50
C LYS A 1113 -10.42 -62.02 13.35
N LEU A 1114 -11.27 -61.06 12.99
CA LEU A 1114 -12.70 -61.31 12.75
C LEU A 1114 -13.04 -61.67 11.30
N ILE A 1115 -12.22 -61.21 10.37
CA ILE A 1115 -12.30 -61.51 8.94
C ILE A 1115 -10.91 -61.95 8.49
N ASP A 1116 -10.84 -62.90 7.55
CA ASP A 1116 -9.58 -63.48 7.09
C ASP A 1116 -8.88 -62.67 5.98
N SER A 1117 -9.63 -61.88 5.19
CA SER A 1117 -9.06 -61.16 4.04
C SER A 1117 -9.90 -59.96 3.58
N ILE A 1118 -9.24 -58.95 3.02
CA ILE A 1118 -9.85 -57.84 2.29
C ILE A 1118 -10.15 -58.29 0.84
N PRO A 1119 -11.23 -57.81 0.20
CA PRO A 1119 -11.48 -58.08 -1.21
C PRO A 1119 -10.28 -57.71 -2.10
N SER A 1120 -9.77 -58.66 -2.88
CA SER A 1120 -8.50 -58.50 -3.60
C SER A 1120 -8.54 -57.41 -4.66
N GLN A 1121 -9.68 -57.20 -5.33
CA GLN A 1121 -9.81 -56.17 -6.36
C GLN A 1121 -9.83 -54.77 -5.74
N ALA A 1122 -10.33 -54.60 -4.51
CA ALA A 1122 -10.31 -53.32 -3.82
C ALA A 1122 -8.86 -52.87 -3.52
N ILE A 1123 -7.99 -53.82 -3.17
CA ILE A 1123 -6.54 -53.57 -3.03
C ILE A 1123 -5.93 -53.19 -4.38
N ASP A 1124 -6.26 -53.93 -5.45
CA ASP A 1124 -5.73 -53.66 -6.79
C ASP A 1124 -6.13 -52.28 -7.31
N ASP A 1125 -7.39 -51.90 -7.12
CA ASP A 1125 -7.92 -50.60 -7.51
C ASP A 1125 -7.32 -49.46 -6.65
N LEU A 1126 -7.05 -49.69 -5.36
CA LEU A 1126 -6.34 -48.73 -4.49
C LEU A 1126 -4.90 -48.51 -4.94
N ILE A 1127 -4.15 -49.60 -5.22
CA ILE A 1127 -2.79 -49.53 -5.77
C ILE A 1127 -2.83 -48.84 -7.13
N GLN A 1128 -3.82 -49.13 -7.98
CA GLN A 1128 -3.98 -48.50 -9.28
C GLN A 1128 -4.29 -47.00 -9.16
N LYS A 1129 -5.12 -46.59 -8.19
CA LYS A 1129 -5.42 -45.17 -7.91
C LYS A 1129 -4.15 -44.39 -7.56
N VAL A 1130 -3.29 -44.97 -6.70
CA VAL A 1130 -1.99 -44.39 -6.34
C VAL A 1130 -1.02 -44.43 -7.52
N PHE A 1131 -0.97 -45.56 -8.23
CA PHE A 1131 -0.22 -45.73 -9.48
C PHE A 1131 -0.78 -44.92 -10.65
N LEU A 1132 -1.87 -44.16 -10.52
CA LEU A 1132 -2.31 -43.21 -11.53
C LEU A 1132 -2.42 -41.78 -11.00
N ARG A 1133 -2.06 -41.52 -9.73
CA ARG A 1133 -2.22 -40.23 -9.04
C ARG A 1133 -3.62 -39.64 -9.25
N GLN A 1134 -4.63 -40.49 -9.11
CA GLN A 1134 -6.03 -40.13 -9.31
C GLN A 1134 -6.58 -39.34 -8.12
N SER A 1135 -6.93 -38.08 -8.35
CA SER A 1135 -7.74 -37.26 -7.44
C SER A 1135 -9.21 -37.72 -7.43
N PRO A 1136 -10.00 -37.43 -6.37
CA PRO A 1136 -9.63 -36.79 -5.11
C PRO A 1136 -9.01 -37.78 -4.08
N TYR A 1137 -8.44 -37.26 -2.99
CA TYR A 1137 -7.92 -38.00 -1.82
C TYR A 1137 -6.77 -38.99 -2.11
N LEU A 1138 -5.76 -38.54 -2.86
CA LEU A 1138 -4.55 -39.35 -3.10
C LEU A 1138 -3.76 -39.59 -1.81
N ASP A 1139 -3.68 -38.58 -0.95
CA ASP A 1139 -3.07 -38.63 0.38
C ASP A 1139 -3.72 -39.73 1.26
N GLN A 1140 -5.05 -39.76 1.38
CA GLN A 1140 -5.73 -40.79 2.15
C GLN A 1140 -5.60 -42.19 1.51
N SER A 1141 -5.46 -42.24 0.18
CA SER A 1141 -5.18 -43.49 -0.52
C SER A 1141 -3.79 -44.04 -0.17
N LEU A 1142 -2.78 -43.17 -0.07
CA LEU A 1142 -1.46 -43.52 0.44
C LEU A 1142 -1.54 -43.97 1.91
N ASN A 1143 -2.30 -43.26 2.74
CA ASN A 1143 -2.49 -43.63 4.15
C ASN A 1143 -3.11 -45.03 4.30
N ALA A 1144 -4.14 -45.34 3.52
CA ALA A 1144 -4.74 -46.68 3.52
C ALA A 1144 -3.73 -47.77 3.12
N LEU A 1145 -2.84 -47.52 2.15
CA LEU A 1145 -1.77 -48.45 1.79
C LEU A 1145 -0.75 -48.66 2.92
N ILE A 1146 -0.37 -47.60 3.63
CA ILE A 1146 0.53 -47.68 4.80
C ILE A 1146 -0.06 -48.62 5.85
N HIS A 1147 -1.32 -48.41 6.22
CA HIS A 1147 -2.03 -49.28 7.18
C HIS A 1147 -2.13 -50.73 6.69
N LEU A 1148 -2.39 -50.95 5.39
CA LEU A 1148 -2.45 -52.30 4.81
C LEU A 1148 -1.12 -53.06 4.92
N ILE A 1149 0.00 -52.37 4.76
CA ILE A 1149 1.33 -52.96 4.85
C ILE A 1149 1.67 -53.26 6.32
N ARG A 1150 1.38 -52.32 7.24
CA ARG A 1150 1.58 -52.50 8.69
C ARG A 1150 0.83 -53.70 9.26
N ALA A 1151 -0.44 -53.87 8.85
CA ALA A 1151 -1.26 -54.99 9.27
C ALA A 1151 -0.79 -56.35 8.72
N GLY A 1152 0.16 -56.37 7.77
CA GLY A 1152 0.61 -57.60 7.09
C GLY A 1152 -0.44 -58.19 6.13
N SER A 1153 -1.56 -57.49 5.90
CA SER A 1153 -2.71 -57.95 5.13
C SER A 1153 -2.54 -57.83 3.61
N LEU A 1154 -1.48 -57.14 3.16
CA LEU A 1154 -1.16 -56.98 1.74
C LEU A 1154 -0.28 -58.12 1.22
N SER A 1155 -0.76 -58.92 0.26
CA SER A 1155 0.10 -59.85 -0.49
C SER A 1155 0.81 -59.12 -1.64
N LEU A 1156 2.14 -59.00 -1.54
CA LEU A 1156 2.97 -58.33 -2.54
C LEU A 1156 3.36 -59.29 -3.67
N THR A 1157 2.55 -59.33 -4.74
CA THR A 1157 2.97 -59.96 -6.01
C THR A 1157 4.00 -59.09 -6.73
N ALA A 1158 4.74 -59.66 -7.69
CA ALA A 1158 5.73 -58.92 -8.47
C ALA A 1158 5.13 -57.67 -9.16
N ASP A 1159 3.94 -57.80 -9.78
CA ASP A 1159 3.23 -56.69 -10.44
C ASP A 1159 2.79 -55.59 -9.45
N LYS A 1160 2.27 -55.94 -8.27
CA LYS A 1160 1.89 -54.96 -7.24
C LYS A 1160 3.10 -54.21 -6.71
N THR A 1161 4.20 -54.94 -6.52
CA THR A 1161 5.46 -54.40 -6.02
C THR A 1161 6.05 -53.40 -7.01
N GLU A 1162 6.11 -53.76 -8.30
CA GLU A 1162 6.57 -52.87 -9.38
C GLU A 1162 5.75 -51.58 -9.43
N LYS A 1163 4.41 -51.69 -9.42
CA LYS A 1163 3.52 -50.51 -9.41
C LYS A 1163 3.74 -49.60 -8.20
N LEU A 1164 3.95 -50.16 -7.00
CA LEU A 1164 4.22 -49.36 -5.81
C LEU A 1164 5.58 -48.65 -5.93
N ILE A 1165 6.63 -49.36 -6.34
CA ILE A 1165 7.98 -48.80 -6.53
C ILE A 1165 8.02 -47.70 -7.61
N ASP A 1166 7.30 -47.88 -8.71
CA ASP A 1166 7.15 -46.87 -9.76
C ASP A 1166 6.35 -45.66 -9.25
N SER A 1167 5.30 -45.89 -8.45
CA SER A 1167 4.53 -44.80 -7.83
C SER A 1167 5.41 -43.95 -6.91
N LEU A 1168 6.23 -44.58 -6.08
CA LEU A 1168 7.20 -43.87 -5.23
C LEU A 1168 8.20 -43.04 -6.04
N SER A 1169 8.65 -43.57 -7.18
CA SER A 1169 9.61 -42.89 -8.06
C SER A 1169 8.99 -41.68 -8.77
N ASN A 1170 7.76 -41.83 -9.28
CA ASN A 1170 7.03 -40.75 -9.93
C ASN A 1170 6.65 -39.65 -8.94
N LEU A 1171 6.09 -40.01 -7.78
CA LEU A 1171 5.71 -39.06 -6.74
C LEU A 1171 6.92 -38.29 -6.19
N TYR A 1172 8.11 -38.90 -6.13
CA TYR A 1172 9.32 -38.20 -5.73
C TYR A 1172 9.66 -37.03 -6.65
N ILE A 1173 9.48 -37.21 -7.97
CA ILE A 1173 9.76 -36.21 -8.99
C ILE A 1173 8.64 -35.16 -9.04
N GLU A 1174 7.38 -35.62 -9.05
CA GLU A 1174 6.20 -34.75 -9.24
C GLU A 1174 5.93 -33.85 -8.02
N THR A 1175 6.29 -34.29 -6.81
CA THR A 1175 6.12 -33.50 -5.57
C THR A 1175 7.37 -32.69 -5.19
N ASP A 1176 8.33 -32.54 -6.11
CA ASP A 1176 9.55 -31.75 -5.86
C ASP A 1176 9.23 -30.23 -5.87
N LEU A 1177 9.20 -29.64 -4.67
CA LEU A 1177 8.86 -28.24 -4.47
C LEU A 1177 9.79 -27.25 -5.19
N PHE A 1178 11.07 -27.58 -5.37
CA PHE A 1178 12.04 -26.66 -5.99
C PHE A 1178 11.94 -26.67 -7.51
N LYS A 1179 11.70 -27.84 -8.12
CA LYS A 1179 11.50 -27.95 -9.58
C LYS A 1179 10.26 -27.20 -10.05
N HIS A 1180 9.21 -27.21 -9.22
CA HIS A 1180 7.91 -26.66 -9.59
C HIS A 1180 7.57 -25.35 -8.85
N ALA A 1181 8.57 -24.64 -8.31
CA ALA A 1181 8.37 -23.45 -7.50
C ALA A 1181 7.50 -22.36 -8.17
N ALA A 1182 7.57 -22.24 -9.51
CA ALA A 1182 6.87 -21.21 -10.30
C ALA A 1182 5.52 -21.64 -10.92
N ASP A 1183 5.16 -22.93 -10.85
CA ASP A 1183 3.96 -23.47 -11.50
C ASP A 1183 2.95 -23.92 -10.43
N SER A 1184 1.73 -23.37 -10.45
CA SER A 1184 0.74 -23.68 -9.41
C SER A 1184 0.07 -25.05 -9.63
N ASN A 1185 0.04 -25.52 -10.88
CA ASN A 1185 -0.64 -26.76 -11.28
C ASN A 1185 0.33 -27.59 -12.13
N TYR A 1186 0.82 -28.71 -11.59
CA TYR A 1186 1.62 -29.66 -12.37
C TYR A 1186 0.87 -30.98 -12.49
N GLY A 1187 0.36 -31.28 -13.68
CA GLY A 1187 -0.40 -32.51 -13.93
C GLY A 1187 -1.76 -32.54 -13.20
N THR A 1188 -2.03 -33.63 -12.47
CA THR A 1188 -3.27 -33.85 -11.70
C THR A 1188 -3.21 -33.34 -10.26
N LEU A 1189 -2.05 -32.87 -9.79
CA LEU A 1189 -1.82 -32.45 -8.40
C LEU A 1189 -1.70 -30.93 -8.28
N ILE A 1190 -2.19 -30.41 -7.16
CA ILE A 1190 -2.08 -28.98 -6.79
C ILE A 1190 -0.89 -28.80 -5.85
N LYS A 1191 -0.18 -27.66 -5.94
CA LYS A 1191 1.05 -27.41 -5.18
C LYS A 1191 0.87 -27.58 -3.66
N GLU A 1192 -0.29 -27.21 -3.12
CA GLU A 1192 -0.65 -27.33 -1.71
C GLU A 1192 -0.76 -28.80 -1.23
N GLU A 1193 -0.90 -29.76 -2.14
CA GLU A 1193 -0.97 -31.19 -1.80
C GLU A 1193 0.43 -31.84 -1.76
N PHE A 1194 1.47 -31.16 -2.23
CA PHE A 1194 2.79 -31.77 -2.44
C PHE A 1194 3.43 -32.24 -1.13
N LEU A 1195 3.43 -31.41 -0.09
CA LEU A 1195 4.04 -31.75 1.20
C LEU A 1195 3.34 -32.92 1.91
N PRO A 1196 2.00 -32.91 2.08
CA PRO A 1196 1.27 -34.06 2.65
C PRO A 1196 1.51 -35.36 1.87
N ILE A 1197 1.42 -35.32 0.54
CA ILE A 1197 1.66 -36.49 -0.31
C ILE A 1197 3.10 -36.96 -0.14
N ARG A 1198 4.09 -36.04 -0.13
CA ARG A 1198 5.51 -36.38 0.01
C ARG A 1198 5.82 -37.02 1.37
N ALA A 1199 5.22 -36.53 2.46
CA ALA A 1199 5.35 -37.12 3.79
C ALA A 1199 4.78 -38.55 3.84
N LEU A 1200 3.55 -38.75 3.36
CA LEU A 1200 2.91 -40.07 3.31
C LEU A 1200 3.64 -41.03 2.36
N THR A 1201 4.17 -40.54 1.24
CA THR A 1201 4.96 -41.35 0.32
C THR A 1201 6.27 -41.80 0.96
N CYS A 1202 6.90 -40.93 1.76
CA CYS A 1202 8.09 -41.26 2.54
C CYS A 1202 7.79 -42.33 3.61
N GLU A 1203 6.64 -42.23 4.30
CA GLU A 1203 6.18 -43.23 5.27
C GLU A 1203 5.84 -44.57 4.58
N LEU A 1204 5.17 -44.55 3.42
CA LEU A 1204 4.92 -45.74 2.62
C LEU A 1204 6.23 -46.42 2.18
N ALA A 1205 7.21 -45.63 1.75
CA ALA A 1205 8.53 -46.13 1.41
C ALA A 1205 9.25 -46.78 2.61
N HIS A 1206 9.03 -46.24 3.82
CA HIS A 1206 9.56 -46.82 5.06
C HIS A 1206 8.97 -48.20 5.34
N GLU A 1207 7.65 -48.34 5.30
CA GLU A 1207 6.97 -49.62 5.56
C GLU A 1207 7.38 -50.69 4.53
N LEU A 1208 7.51 -50.31 3.26
CA LEU A 1208 8.04 -51.19 2.22
C LEU A 1208 9.50 -51.56 2.48
N TYR A 1209 10.33 -50.62 2.93
CA TYR A 1209 11.73 -50.88 3.25
C TYR A 1209 11.87 -51.90 4.40
N ILE A 1210 11.09 -51.74 5.48
CA ILE A 1210 11.05 -52.71 6.59
C ILE A 1210 10.67 -54.09 6.06
N ARG A 1211 9.63 -54.16 5.23
CA ARG A 1211 9.14 -55.44 4.70
C ARG A 1211 10.17 -56.13 3.82
N PHE A 1212 10.79 -55.42 2.88
CA PHE A 1212 11.86 -55.95 2.04
C PHE A 1212 13.04 -56.45 2.87
N LYS A 1213 13.41 -55.72 3.92
CA LYS A 1213 14.46 -56.11 4.85
C LYS A 1213 14.10 -57.38 5.62
N ASN A 1214 12.86 -57.49 6.12
CA ASN A 1214 12.36 -58.65 6.85
C ASN A 1214 12.27 -59.89 5.96
N GLU A 1215 11.84 -59.72 4.71
CA GLU A 1215 11.74 -60.78 3.70
C GLU A 1215 13.09 -61.10 3.01
N LYS A 1216 14.18 -60.39 3.36
CA LYS A 1216 15.54 -60.52 2.80
C LYS A 1216 15.60 -60.32 1.27
N LEU A 1217 14.77 -59.43 0.75
CA LEU A 1217 14.75 -59.03 -0.66
C LEU A 1217 15.77 -57.91 -0.95
N GLU A 1218 16.16 -57.76 -2.22
CA GLU A 1218 17.01 -56.64 -2.65
C GLU A 1218 16.23 -55.32 -2.56
N ILE A 1219 16.82 -54.31 -1.90
CA ILE A 1219 16.16 -53.04 -1.61
C ILE A 1219 16.19 -52.15 -2.86
N PRO A 1220 15.03 -51.75 -3.43
CA PRO A 1220 14.98 -50.88 -4.59
C PRO A 1220 15.59 -49.50 -4.33
N GLN A 1221 16.21 -48.92 -5.37
CA GLN A 1221 16.86 -47.61 -5.29
C GLN A 1221 15.91 -46.50 -4.85
N SER A 1222 14.63 -46.56 -5.23
CA SER A 1222 13.62 -45.57 -4.82
C SER A 1222 13.43 -45.51 -3.30
N LEU A 1223 13.49 -46.65 -2.60
CA LEU A 1223 13.39 -46.70 -1.14
C LEU A 1223 14.61 -46.06 -0.46
N ILE A 1224 15.79 -46.22 -1.05
CA ILE A 1224 17.03 -45.59 -0.55
C ILE A 1224 16.94 -44.06 -0.69
N ILE A 1225 16.43 -43.57 -1.83
CA ILE A 1225 16.23 -42.13 -2.07
C ILE A 1225 15.27 -41.54 -1.03
N TRP A 1226 14.14 -42.20 -0.75
CA TRP A 1226 13.19 -41.73 0.27
C TRP A 1226 13.75 -41.79 1.69
N LYS A 1227 14.62 -42.76 1.99
CA LYS A 1227 15.35 -42.79 3.26
C LYS A 1227 16.28 -41.57 3.40
N GLU A 1228 17.07 -41.25 2.38
CA GLU A 1228 17.94 -40.07 2.38
C GLU A 1228 17.14 -38.76 2.50
N GLU A 1229 15.99 -38.68 1.81
CA GLU A 1229 15.04 -37.57 1.91
C GLU A 1229 14.50 -37.40 3.33
N SER A 1230 14.20 -38.50 4.03
CA SER A 1230 13.77 -38.43 5.44
C SER A 1230 14.87 -37.90 6.37
N GLU A 1231 16.13 -38.20 6.09
CA GLU A 1231 17.25 -37.75 6.91
C GLU A 1231 17.57 -36.26 6.70
N LYS A 1232 17.38 -35.76 5.47
CA LYS A 1232 17.67 -34.38 5.06
C LYS A 1232 16.40 -33.53 4.86
N GLY A 1233 15.25 -34.06 5.26
CA GLY A 1233 13.94 -33.50 4.98
C GLY A 1233 13.82 -32.05 5.46
N ILE A 1234 13.29 -31.20 4.60
CA ILE A 1234 13.20 -29.75 4.83
C ILE A 1234 12.16 -29.41 5.89
N VAL A 1235 11.08 -30.19 5.98
CA VAL A 1235 9.97 -30.00 6.93
C VAL A 1235 9.87 -31.16 7.93
N PRO A 1236 9.26 -30.95 9.12
CA PRO A 1236 9.24 -31.95 10.18
C PRO A 1236 8.50 -33.24 9.80
N GLU A 1237 7.39 -33.15 9.08
CA GLU A 1237 6.59 -34.30 8.64
C GLU A 1237 7.38 -35.30 7.78
N ILE A 1238 8.28 -34.82 6.91
CA ILE A 1238 9.17 -35.69 6.11
C ILE A 1238 10.28 -36.29 7.00
N ARG A 1239 10.85 -35.50 7.92
CA ARG A 1239 11.88 -35.99 8.86
C ARG A 1239 11.37 -37.05 9.82
N LYS A 1240 10.08 -36.99 10.14
CA LYS A 1240 9.39 -37.88 11.07
C LYS A 1240 8.89 -39.16 10.40
N ALA A 1241 8.51 -39.12 9.12
CA ALA A 1241 7.96 -40.25 8.37
C ALA A 1241 8.75 -41.58 8.50
N TRP A 1242 10.09 -41.53 8.59
CA TRP A 1242 10.94 -42.73 8.73
C TRP A 1242 11.33 -43.05 10.19
N ARG A 1243 11.17 -42.09 11.10
CA ARG A 1243 11.59 -42.19 12.51
C ARG A 1243 10.43 -42.59 13.43
N ASP A 1244 9.19 -42.39 12.98
CA ASP A 1244 7.98 -42.62 13.76
C ASP A 1244 7.48 -44.07 13.75
N ALA A 1245 8.06 -44.92 12.90
CA ALA A 1245 7.71 -46.34 12.75
C ALA A 1245 8.67 -47.32 13.47
N ASN A 1246 9.56 -46.80 14.33
CA ASN A 1246 10.38 -47.59 15.25
C ASN A 1246 9.82 -47.57 16.67
#